data_AF-A0A9P9IE37-F1
#
_entry.id   AF-A0A9P9IE37-F1
#
_cell.length_a   1.000
_cell.length_b   1.000
_cell.length_c   1.000
_cell.angle_alpha   90.00
_cell.angle_beta   90.00
_cell.angle_gamma   90.00
#
_symmetry.space_group_name_H-M   'P 1'
#
loop_
_entity.id
_entity.type
_entity.pdbx_description
1 polymer ?
#
loop_
_entity_poly.entity_id
_entity_poly.type
_entity_poly.pdbx_seq_one_letter_code
_entity_poly.pdbx_strand_id
1 'polypeptide(L)'
;MARFPSELDLCCMTLSEMAFENNVASVAYTDSASGIAFQKWSDASTDFMGQISAPITEGYAALALRTSMASSLFIVAWPNGESVVSSLREATGYTNPDVLDDDTVSLKTIETGTSVNDAAFTYTFLCSGCIKTDGSTFSSTGTSASLGWALSTTALDSPSSASGVLNYHSAGFGGFGLGLFSAQSSDYETWAALASDDSSTTPDTGSGEGTVPSNFTTIISNVTYDYIVGGAGAAGLIVAERLAESGASVLLLERGEASLYSSGGDVTGLERNRHPYYGDTASQTGYILGGSTAINAMMFVKPNSEDFENWPAGWQRDTVEASASDLYERTPGTTSPTKHGELHDQGAWNILSTWLDGNGFTEVNNGLRAGPVPKVLRAVRNGSTVTGVEVSTGAATRHIINLNANGAAILGPGASPPPTPVPPLTAITLPASADWIDLPVGENLQGHPIFTANQQTTDSLSSLASTDFTAQTRPTSTSSLRATVFSPKSGQRLNFWTSTTNTMDGVERFIKGTCNSPANDTVRLKVYLTHGLTSTGTLGITSAGATKLIKKPYLNTDGDKEATLAFLNQLIPYATASGSTLSIASNTTAESLVAEYVTGSHFVRTAKMGTSNDGTGVVDASIHSELPTGNTQAIVMVAAAHAAKKFLLDWRLF
;
A
#
# COMPACT_ATOMS: atom_id res chain seq x y z
N MET A 1 7.85 -44.70 -30.40
CA MET A 1 6.48 -44.37 -30.83
C MET A 1 5.71 -43.90 -29.61
N ALA A 2 5.57 -42.59 -29.40
CA ALA A 2 4.57 -42.06 -28.49
C ALA A 2 3.21 -42.06 -29.21
N ARG A 3 2.11 -42.25 -28.48
CA ARG A 3 0.77 -41.98 -28.99
C ARG A 3 0.44 -40.50 -28.76
N PHE A 4 -0.06 -39.82 -29.79
CA PHE A 4 -0.72 -38.54 -29.61
C PHE A 4 -2.07 -38.74 -28.90
N PRO A 5 -2.47 -37.86 -27.97
CA PRO A 5 -3.87 -37.69 -27.58
C PRO A 5 -4.72 -37.15 -28.75
N SER A 6 -6.03 -37.27 -28.65
CA SER A 6 -6.99 -36.88 -29.69
C SER A 6 -7.44 -35.41 -29.59
N GLU A 7 -7.83 -34.83 -30.72
CA GLU A 7 -8.24 -33.42 -30.91
C GLU A 7 -9.63 -33.07 -30.33
N LEU A 8 -9.89 -33.41 -29.06
CA LEU A 8 -11.20 -33.19 -28.42
C LEU A 8 -11.15 -32.67 -26.97
N ASP A 9 -10.01 -32.72 -26.29
CA ASP A 9 -9.84 -32.28 -24.90
C ASP A 9 -9.16 -30.88 -24.77
N LEU A 10 -9.24 -30.04 -25.81
CA LEU A 10 -8.54 -28.74 -25.89
C LEU A 10 -9.45 -27.49 -25.81
N CYS A 11 -10.72 -27.65 -25.43
CA CYS A 11 -11.78 -26.68 -25.74
C CYS A 11 -12.13 -25.68 -24.62
N CYS A 12 -11.80 -25.97 -23.35
CA CYS A 12 -12.26 -25.18 -22.19
C CYS A 12 -11.16 -24.98 -21.13
N MET A 13 -10.20 -24.07 -21.38
CA MET A 13 -9.27 -23.66 -20.31
C MET A 13 -9.99 -22.82 -19.26
N THR A 14 -10.12 -23.38 -18.06
CA THR A 14 -10.66 -22.67 -16.90
C THR A 14 -9.61 -21.72 -16.30
N LEU A 15 -10.03 -20.69 -15.54
CA LEU A 15 -9.10 -19.80 -14.83
C LEU A 15 -8.17 -20.55 -13.84
N SER A 16 -8.53 -21.77 -13.41
CA SER A 16 -7.68 -22.68 -12.65
C SER A 16 -6.52 -23.31 -13.44
N GLU A 17 -6.61 -23.43 -14.77
CA GLU A 17 -5.52 -23.98 -15.60
C GLU A 17 -4.47 -22.91 -15.93
N MET A 18 -4.89 -21.64 -16.06
CA MET A 18 -3.98 -20.48 -16.17
C MET A 18 -3.14 -20.22 -14.91
N ALA A 19 -3.41 -20.93 -13.80
CA ALA A 19 -2.65 -20.81 -12.56
C ALA A 19 -1.29 -21.55 -12.56
N PHE A 20 -0.99 -22.37 -13.57
CA PHE A 20 0.20 -23.25 -13.56
C PHE A 20 1.22 -23.05 -14.70
N GLU A 21 0.88 -22.37 -15.81
CA GLU A 21 1.81 -22.15 -16.93
C GLU A 21 1.99 -20.65 -17.26
N ASN A 22 3.19 -20.12 -17.04
CA ASN A 22 3.54 -18.70 -17.24
C ASN A 22 3.67 -18.27 -18.72
N ASN A 23 2.96 -18.90 -19.67
CA ASN A 23 3.05 -18.56 -21.09
C ASN A 23 1.84 -19.01 -21.95
N VAL A 24 0.61 -18.91 -21.42
CA VAL A 24 -0.61 -19.26 -22.15
C VAL A 24 -0.94 -18.20 -23.22
N ALA A 25 -1.18 -18.65 -24.46
CA ALA A 25 -1.81 -17.85 -25.51
C ALA A 25 -3.32 -18.11 -25.50
N SER A 26 -4.13 -17.05 -25.59
CA SER A 26 -5.59 -17.21 -25.53
C SER A 26 -6.16 -17.82 -26.82
N VAL A 27 -7.14 -18.71 -26.67
CA VAL A 27 -7.82 -19.39 -27.78
C VAL A 27 -9.28 -18.91 -27.85
N ALA A 28 -9.76 -18.56 -29.04
CA ALA A 28 -11.14 -18.15 -29.24
C ALA A 28 -12.10 -19.34 -28.99
N TYR A 29 -13.12 -19.12 -28.16
CA TYR A 29 -14.14 -20.10 -27.81
C TYR A 29 -15.42 -19.87 -28.63
N THR A 30 -16.19 -20.92 -28.90
CA THR A 30 -17.52 -20.83 -29.54
C THR A 30 -18.51 -21.67 -28.74
N ASP A 31 -19.61 -21.07 -28.29
CA ASP A 31 -20.68 -21.81 -27.63
C ASP A 31 -21.46 -22.68 -28.63
N SER A 32 -21.68 -23.93 -28.22
CA SER A 32 -22.36 -24.97 -28.99
C SER A 32 -23.89 -24.84 -29.05
N ALA A 33 -24.52 -24.07 -28.15
CA ALA A 33 -25.97 -23.92 -28.09
C ALA A 33 -26.48 -22.72 -28.89
N SER A 34 -25.75 -21.60 -28.87
CA SER A 34 -26.08 -20.33 -29.52
C SER A 34 -25.27 -20.05 -30.79
N GLY A 35 -24.10 -20.68 -30.96
CA GLY A 35 -23.17 -20.41 -32.06
C GLY A 35 -22.36 -19.11 -31.91
N ILE A 36 -22.43 -18.44 -30.76
CA ILE A 36 -21.67 -17.20 -30.49
C ILE A 36 -20.21 -17.53 -30.20
N ALA A 37 -19.27 -16.74 -30.75
CA ALA A 37 -17.85 -16.87 -30.48
C ALA A 37 -17.28 -15.70 -29.65
N PHE A 38 -16.26 -15.99 -28.85
CA PHE A 38 -15.70 -15.11 -27.81
C PHE A 38 -14.19 -14.93 -27.96
N GLN A 39 -13.65 -13.84 -27.40
CA GLN A 39 -12.44 -13.14 -27.89
C GLN A 39 -12.64 -12.65 -29.32
N LYS A 40 -13.60 -11.74 -29.53
CA LYS A 40 -14.03 -11.29 -30.86
C LYS A 40 -14.00 -9.77 -31.07
N TRP A 41 -13.54 -9.38 -32.26
CA TRP A 41 -13.16 -8.03 -32.68
C TRP A 41 -13.60 -7.75 -34.12
N SER A 42 -13.84 -6.49 -34.46
CA SER A 42 -14.03 -5.99 -35.83
C SER A 42 -12.90 -5.05 -36.22
N ASP A 43 -12.49 -5.07 -37.50
CA ASP A 43 -11.37 -4.25 -37.95
C ASP A 43 -11.69 -2.74 -37.84
N ALA A 44 -10.74 -1.99 -37.27
CA ALA A 44 -10.75 -0.54 -37.12
C ALA A 44 -11.88 0.07 -36.24
N SER A 45 -12.41 -0.66 -35.25
CA SER A 45 -13.31 -0.12 -34.23
C SER A 45 -12.58 0.43 -32.98
N THR A 46 -13.35 0.86 -31.98
CA THR A 46 -12.93 1.12 -30.58
C THR A 46 -13.51 0.08 -29.60
N ASP A 47 -14.15 -0.96 -30.13
CA ASP A 47 -15.24 -1.72 -29.48
C ASP A 47 -15.00 -3.22 -29.62
N PHE A 48 -15.00 -3.98 -28.50
CA PHE A 48 -14.69 -5.41 -28.53
C PHE A 48 -15.66 -6.25 -27.69
N MET A 49 -15.75 -7.54 -28.03
CA MET A 49 -16.50 -8.53 -27.24
C MET A 49 -15.56 -9.41 -26.41
N GLY A 50 -15.85 -9.50 -25.11
CA GLY A 50 -15.09 -10.29 -24.15
C GLY A 50 -15.94 -11.32 -23.41
N GLN A 51 -15.26 -12.28 -22.80
CA GLN A 51 -15.84 -13.24 -21.86
C GLN A 51 -14.86 -13.49 -20.71
N ILE A 52 -15.37 -13.59 -19.49
CA ILE A 52 -14.63 -13.92 -18.26
C ILE A 52 -15.30 -15.14 -17.63
N SER A 53 -14.57 -16.26 -17.51
CA SER A 53 -15.12 -17.53 -17.01
C SER A 53 -14.28 -18.03 -15.85
N ALA A 54 -14.82 -18.01 -14.63
CA ALA A 54 -14.07 -18.26 -13.40
C ALA A 54 -14.70 -19.36 -12.53
N PRO A 55 -13.90 -20.33 -12.02
CA PRO A 55 -14.38 -21.43 -11.18
C PRO A 55 -14.56 -20.99 -9.72
N ILE A 56 -15.39 -19.97 -9.49
CA ILE A 56 -15.70 -19.40 -8.18
C ILE A 56 -17.21 -19.14 -8.04
N THR A 57 -17.71 -19.33 -6.82
CA THR A 57 -19.09 -18.97 -6.41
C THR A 57 -19.12 -17.70 -5.54
N GLU A 58 -17.97 -17.28 -5.01
CA GLU A 58 -17.78 -16.06 -4.22
C GLU A 58 -16.45 -15.39 -4.62
N GLY A 59 -16.39 -14.06 -4.54
CA GLY A 59 -15.23 -13.27 -4.97
C GLY A 59 -15.44 -12.62 -6.32
N TYR A 60 -14.39 -12.45 -7.13
CA TYR A 60 -14.48 -11.77 -8.43
C TYR A 60 -13.36 -12.20 -9.38
N ALA A 61 -13.57 -12.02 -10.69
CA ALA A 61 -12.52 -12.13 -11.71
C ALA A 61 -12.45 -10.83 -12.54
N ALA A 62 -11.25 -10.43 -12.94
CA ALA A 62 -11.01 -9.20 -13.70
C ALA A 62 -10.05 -9.40 -14.88
N LEU A 63 -10.30 -8.66 -15.96
CA LEU A 63 -9.55 -8.61 -17.21
C LEU A 63 -9.02 -7.19 -17.43
N ALA A 64 -7.70 -7.02 -17.38
CA ALA A 64 -7.06 -5.74 -17.67
C ALA A 64 -6.62 -5.64 -19.13
N LEU A 65 -6.88 -4.47 -19.72
CA LEU A 65 -6.61 -4.22 -21.15
C LEU A 65 -5.12 -3.95 -21.43
N ARG A 66 -4.28 -4.04 -20.40
CA ARG A 66 -2.82 -4.10 -20.44
C ARG A 66 -2.32 -5.08 -19.36
N THR A 67 -1.07 -5.55 -19.46
CA THR A 67 -0.41 -6.39 -18.45
C THR A 67 -0.12 -5.70 -17.12
N SER A 68 -0.19 -4.36 -17.08
CA SER A 68 -0.09 -3.56 -15.84
C SER A 68 -1.48 -3.24 -15.33
N MET A 69 -1.74 -3.45 -14.04
CA MET A 69 -2.91 -2.90 -13.34
C MET A 69 -2.87 -1.36 -13.33
N ALA A 70 -1.70 -0.78 -13.07
CA ALA A 70 -1.52 0.66 -13.00
C ALA A 70 -1.52 1.29 -14.40
N SER A 71 -2.28 2.39 -14.54
CA SER A 71 -2.57 3.08 -15.81
C SER A 71 -3.15 2.14 -16.87
N SER A 72 -4.19 1.40 -16.47
CA SER A 72 -4.98 0.57 -17.37
C SER A 72 -6.47 0.64 -17.08
N LEU A 73 -7.28 0.57 -18.14
CA LEU A 73 -8.69 0.24 -18.08
C LEU A 73 -8.86 -1.27 -17.85
N PHE A 74 -9.87 -1.68 -17.08
CA PHE A 74 -10.20 -3.09 -16.87
C PHE A 74 -11.68 -3.37 -16.57
N ILE A 75 -12.11 -4.57 -16.97
CA ILE A 75 -13.44 -5.11 -16.71
C ILE A 75 -13.33 -6.04 -15.51
N VAL A 76 -14.26 -5.94 -14.57
CA VAL A 76 -14.38 -6.87 -13.43
C VAL A 76 -15.81 -7.42 -13.36
N ALA A 77 -15.96 -8.69 -12.98
CA ALA A 77 -17.25 -9.35 -12.84
C ALA A 77 -17.25 -10.37 -11.70
N TRP A 78 -18.43 -10.63 -11.13
CA TRP A 78 -18.63 -11.58 -10.04
C TRP A 78 -20.06 -12.12 -9.96
N PRO A 79 -20.26 -13.33 -9.39
CA PRO A 79 -21.60 -13.86 -9.16
C PRO A 79 -22.29 -13.16 -7.98
N ASN A 80 -23.60 -12.98 -8.09
CA ASN A 80 -24.48 -12.46 -7.06
C ASN A 80 -25.83 -13.19 -7.16
N GLY A 81 -25.96 -14.29 -6.42
CA GLY A 81 -27.05 -15.26 -6.63
C GLY A 81 -26.97 -15.90 -8.02
N GLU A 82 -28.11 -15.97 -8.71
CA GLU A 82 -28.19 -16.50 -10.09
C GLU A 82 -27.72 -15.50 -11.17
N SER A 83 -27.34 -14.28 -10.77
CA SER A 83 -26.94 -13.17 -11.66
C SER A 83 -25.45 -12.88 -11.61
N VAL A 84 -24.92 -12.23 -12.65
CA VAL A 84 -23.56 -11.65 -12.63
C VAL A 84 -23.65 -10.14 -12.50
N VAL A 85 -22.90 -9.57 -11.55
CA VAL A 85 -22.66 -8.12 -11.48
C VAL A 85 -21.30 -7.84 -12.11
N SER A 86 -21.20 -6.75 -12.86
CA SER A 86 -19.99 -6.31 -13.53
C SER A 86 -19.70 -4.83 -13.28
N SER A 87 -18.47 -4.42 -13.55
CA SER A 87 -18.04 -3.03 -13.42
C SER A 87 -16.90 -2.73 -14.39
N LEU A 88 -16.90 -1.51 -14.92
CA LEU A 88 -15.80 -0.97 -15.71
C LEU A 88 -14.97 -0.03 -14.82
N ARG A 89 -13.67 -0.24 -14.79
CA ARG A 89 -12.76 0.28 -13.76
C ARG A 89 -11.49 0.85 -14.38
N GLU A 90 -10.96 1.90 -13.77
CA GLU A 90 -9.60 2.39 -14.06
C GLU A 90 -8.78 2.40 -12.77
N ALA A 91 -7.51 1.98 -12.84
CA ALA A 91 -6.56 2.19 -11.75
C ALA A 91 -5.40 3.09 -12.18
N THR A 92 -5.26 4.23 -11.50
CA THR A 92 -4.13 5.17 -11.65
C THR A 92 -2.88 4.73 -10.86
N GLY A 93 -2.85 3.48 -10.38
CA GLY A 93 -1.81 2.89 -9.53
C GLY A 93 -2.20 1.51 -8.99
N TYR A 94 -1.42 0.96 -8.07
CA TYR A 94 -1.73 -0.30 -7.37
C TYR A 94 -2.60 -0.05 -6.12
N THR A 95 -3.78 0.51 -6.33
CA THR A 95 -4.80 0.82 -5.29
C THR A 95 -6.14 0.20 -5.69
N ASN A 96 -7.19 0.34 -4.86
CA ASN A 96 -8.54 0.04 -5.34
C ASN A 96 -8.86 0.93 -6.56
N PRO A 97 -9.45 0.39 -7.63
CA PRO A 97 -9.82 1.18 -8.80
C PRO A 97 -11.13 1.94 -8.56
N ASP A 98 -11.15 3.20 -8.99
CA ASP A 98 -12.42 3.93 -9.11
C ASP A 98 -13.24 3.33 -10.29
N VAL A 99 -14.57 3.52 -10.26
CA VAL A 99 -15.42 3.27 -11.44
C VAL A 99 -15.02 4.26 -12.54
N LEU A 100 -14.98 3.80 -13.79
CA LEU A 100 -14.65 4.67 -14.91
C LEU A 100 -15.67 5.81 -15.03
N ASP A 101 -15.18 7.05 -15.03
CA ASP A 101 -15.95 8.29 -15.22
C ASP A 101 -15.72 8.84 -16.63
N ASP A 102 -16.21 8.12 -17.65
CA ASP A 102 -16.04 8.43 -19.07
C ASP A 102 -17.30 7.99 -19.84
N ASP A 103 -18.08 8.98 -20.30
CA ASP A 103 -19.35 8.76 -21.02
C ASP A 103 -19.15 8.28 -22.47
N THR A 104 -17.91 8.25 -22.98
CA THR A 104 -17.57 7.69 -24.29
C THR A 104 -17.39 6.17 -24.27
N VAL A 105 -17.52 5.53 -23.10
CA VAL A 105 -17.25 4.09 -22.90
C VAL A 105 -18.45 3.42 -22.24
N SER A 106 -18.81 2.21 -22.68
CA SER A 106 -19.89 1.45 -22.04
C SER A 106 -19.62 -0.05 -22.03
N LEU A 107 -20.12 -0.71 -20.99
CA LEU A 107 -20.03 -2.16 -20.79
C LEU A 107 -21.47 -2.71 -20.76
N LYS A 108 -21.82 -3.56 -21.73
CA LYS A 108 -23.15 -4.16 -21.87
C LYS A 108 -23.07 -5.69 -21.79
N THR A 109 -23.98 -6.31 -21.05
CA THR A 109 -24.03 -7.76 -20.90
C THR A 109 -24.66 -8.43 -22.13
N ILE A 110 -24.13 -9.59 -22.52
CA ILE A 110 -24.76 -10.48 -23.49
C ILE A 110 -25.30 -11.68 -22.70
N GLU A 111 -26.60 -11.65 -22.39
CA GLU A 111 -27.24 -12.64 -21.51
C GLU A 111 -27.12 -14.08 -22.02
N THR A 112 -27.19 -14.27 -23.35
CA THR A 112 -27.06 -15.60 -23.98
C THR A 112 -25.69 -16.26 -23.74
N GLY A 113 -24.66 -15.48 -23.38
CA GLY A 113 -23.34 -15.97 -22.99
C GLY A 113 -23.04 -15.86 -21.48
N THR A 114 -24.00 -15.49 -20.65
CA THR A 114 -23.79 -15.19 -19.23
C THR A 114 -24.50 -16.22 -18.35
N SER A 115 -23.85 -16.71 -17.29
CA SER A 115 -24.41 -17.74 -16.41
C SER A 115 -23.69 -17.82 -15.05
N VAL A 116 -24.40 -18.33 -14.04
CA VAL A 116 -23.85 -18.72 -12.73
C VAL A 116 -24.31 -20.15 -12.40
N ASN A 117 -23.47 -20.93 -11.73
CA ASN A 117 -23.79 -22.25 -11.19
C ASN A 117 -22.99 -22.54 -9.91
N ASP A 118 -23.28 -23.67 -9.25
CA ASP A 118 -22.70 -24.09 -7.96
C ASP A 118 -21.16 -24.27 -7.94
N ALA A 119 -20.46 -24.09 -9.07
CA ALA A 119 -19.00 -24.21 -9.17
C ALA A 119 -18.30 -23.07 -9.94
N ALA A 120 -19.02 -22.26 -10.73
CA ALA A 120 -18.43 -21.26 -11.62
C ALA A 120 -19.43 -20.18 -12.04
N PHE A 121 -18.89 -19.05 -12.54
CA PHE A 121 -19.65 -18.09 -13.34
C PHE A 121 -18.94 -17.81 -14.67
N THR A 122 -19.75 -17.43 -15.65
CA THR A 122 -19.33 -16.92 -16.97
C THR A 122 -20.00 -15.57 -17.19
N TYR A 123 -19.21 -14.53 -17.47
CA TYR A 123 -19.68 -13.22 -17.86
C TYR A 123 -19.33 -12.92 -19.31
N THR A 124 -20.30 -12.57 -20.14
CA THR A 124 -20.07 -12.19 -21.54
C THR A 124 -20.54 -10.76 -21.78
N PHE A 125 -19.73 -9.97 -22.48
CA PHE A 125 -19.98 -8.54 -22.65
C PHE A 125 -19.52 -7.96 -23.99
N LEU A 126 -20.18 -6.87 -24.38
CA LEU A 126 -19.71 -5.89 -25.34
C LEU A 126 -19.11 -4.71 -24.58
N CYS A 127 -17.90 -4.30 -24.95
CA CYS A 127 -17.18 -3.16 -24.37
C CYS A 127 -16.94 -2.10 -25.46
N SER A 128 -17.86 -1.13 -25.56
CA SER A 128 -17.81 -0.06 -26.55
C SER A 128 -16.99 1.12 -26.06
N GLY A 129 -16.17 1.73 -26.93
CA GLY A 129 -15.22 2.79 -26.57
C GLY A 129 -14.02 2.33 -25.73
N CYS A 130 -13.93 1.03 -25.41
CA CYS A 130 -12.98 0.45 -24.46
C CYS A 130 -11.55 0.27 -24.99
N ILE A 131 -11.24 0.75 -26.21
CA ILE A 131 -9.88 0.78 -26.77
C ILE A 131 -9.51 2.21 -27.13
N LYS A 132 -8.51 2.72 -26.41
CA LYS A 132 -8.10 4.13 -26.36
C LYS A 132 -6.72 4.32 -26.99
N THR A 133 -6.42 5.56 -27.41
CA THR A 133 -5.13 5.95 -27.99
C THR A 133 -4.18 6.61 -26.98
N ASP A 134 -4.62 6.80 -25.74
CA ASP A 134 -3.86 7.38 -24.62
C ASP A 134 -2.86 6.40 -23.97
N GLY A 135 -2.98 5.10 -24.24
CA GLY A 135 -2.15 4.05 -23.63
C GLY A 135 -2.71 3.43 -22.35
N SER A 136 -3.99 3.67 -22.00
CA SER A 136 -4.73 2.93 -20.95
C SER A 136 -5.15 1.51 -21.40
N THR A 137 -5.06 1.20 -22.69
CA THR A 137 -5.49 -0.06 -23.30
C THR A 137 -4.42 -0.64 -24.24
N PHE A 138 -4.69 -1.78 -24.86
CA PHE A 138 -3.96 -2.22 -26.05
C PHE A 138 -4.30 -1.35 -27.27
N SER A 139 -3.46 -1.42 -28.32
CA SER A 139 -3.69 -0.68 -29.57
C SER A 139 -4.56 -1.45 -30.55
N SER A 140 -5.56 -0.78 -31.13
CA SER A 140 -6.41 -1.28 -32.22
C SER A 140 -5.64 -1.60 -33.51
N THR A 141 -4.40 -1.09 -33.68
CA THR A 141 -3.53 -1.40 -34.82
C THR A 141 -2.49 -2.48 -34.51
N GLY A 142 -2.55 -3.12 -33.34
CA GLY A 142 -1.65 -4.20 -32.96
C GLY A 142 -2.03 -5.53 -33.64
N THR A 143 -1.03 -6.35 -33.99
CA THR A 143 -1.27 -7.75 -34.40
C THR A 143 -1.57 -8.66 -33.20
N SER A 144 -1.17 -8.23 -31.99
CA SER A 144 -1.45 -8.88 -30.72
C SER A 144 -1.61 -7.84 -29.61
N ALA A 145 -2.32 -8.21 -28.55
CA ALA A 145 -2.45 -7.49 -27.30
C ALA A 145 -1.77 -8.28 -26.17
N SER A 146 -1.22 -7.57 -25.18
CA SER A 146 -0.75 -8.15 -23.93
C SER A 146 -1.66 -7.69 -22.81
N LEU A 147 -2.48 -8.60 -22.30
CA LEU A 147 -3.58 -8.35 -21.37
C LEU A 147 -3.20 -8.85 -19.97
N GLY A 148 -3.85 -8.31 -18.94
CA GLY A 148 -3.71 -8.75 -17.55
C GLY A 148 -4.95 -9.52 -17.08
N TRP A 149 -4.80 -10.38 -16.09
CA TRP A 149 -5.92 -11.02 -15.39
C TRP A 149 -5.70 -10.99 -13.87
N ALA A 150 -6.80 -11.02 -13.11
CA ALA A 150 -6.79 -11.13 -11.65
C ALA A 150 -8.02 -11.90 -11.13
N LEU A 151 -7.85 -12.61 -10.01
CA LEU A 151 -8.87 -13.46 -9.39
C LEU A 151 -8.87 -13.34 -7.86
N SER A 152 -10.05 -13.15 -7.28
CA SER A 152 -10.31 -13.28 -5.84
C SER A 152 -11.34 -14.38 -5.62
N THR A 153 -11.11 -15.24 -4.63
CA THR A 153 -12.06 -16.24 -4.11
C THR A 153 -12.73 -15.81 -2.80
N THR A 154 -12.48 -14.58 -2.35
CA THR A 154 -13.03 -14.04 -1.09
C THR A 154 -14.23 -13.17 -1.41
N ALA A 155 -15.38 -13.40 -0.77
CA ALA A 155 -16.59 -12.59 -0.97
C ALA A 155 -16.34 -11.07 -0.84
N LEU A 156 -17.09 -10.29 -1.62
CA LEU A 156 -17.10 -8.83 -1.55
C LEU A 156 -18.06 -8.37 -0.44
N ASP A 157 -17.74 -7.25 0.24
CA ASP A 157 -18.59 -6.66 1.30
C ASP A 157 -19.91 -6.07 0.76
N SER A 158 -20.05 -5.93 -0.57
CA SER A 158 -21.23 -5.36 -1.23
C SER A 158 -21.45 -5.97 -2.62
N PRO A 159 -21.77 -7.28 -2.72
CA PRO A 159 -21.79 -8.02 -3.99
C PRO A 159 -22.94 -7.61 -4.91
N SER A 160 -23.92 -6.84 -4.43
CA SER A 160 -25.00 -6.26 -5.24
C SER A 160 -24.62 -4.93 -5.91
N SER A 161 -23.47 -4.33 -5.59
CA SER A 161 -23.10 -2.99 -6.07
C SER A 161 -21.96 -3.00 -7.07
N ALA A 162 -22.24 -2.60 -8.31
CA ALA A 162 -21.23 -2.41 -9.36
C ALA A 162 -20.12 -1.41 -8.97
N SER A 163 -20.39 -0.46 -8.05
CA SER A 163 -19.40 0.48 -7.52
C SER A 163 -18.68 0.00 -6.25
N GLY A 164 -18.98 -1.21 -5.78
CA GLY A 164 -18.41 -1.81 -4.56
C GLY A 164 -16.89 -1.86 -4.53
N VAL A 165 -16.32 -1.89 -3.31
CA VAL A 165 -14.88 -1.98 -3.09
C VAL A 165 -14.41 -3.40 -3.34
N LEU A 166 -13.50 -3.58 -4.31
CA LEU A 166 -12.88 -4.87 -4.57
C LEU A 166 -11.92 -5.24 -3.43
N ASN A 167 -11.94 -6.48 -2.93
CA ASN A 167 -10.87 -6.97 -2.06
C ASN A 167 -9.61 -7.30 -2.89
N TYR A 168 -8.52 -7.76 -2.26
CA TYR A 168 -7.30 -8.09 -3.00
C TYR A 168 -7.42 -9.46 -3.69
N HIS A 169 -7.05 -9.53 -4.96
CA HIS A 169 -7.01 -10.73 -5.81
C HIS A 169 -5.94 -11.75 -5.37
N SER A 170 -6.19 -12.42 -4.25
CA SER A 170 -5.28 -13.40 -3.62
C SER A 170 -5.25 -14.75 -4.31
N ALA A 171 -6.28 -15.12 -5.09
CA ALA A 171 -6.35 -16.41 -5.78
C ALA A 171 -5.46 -16.47 -7.03
N GLY A 172 -5.12 -15.31 -7.61
CA GLY A 172 -4.12 -15.22 -8.67
C GLY A 172 -4.16 -13.90 -9.43
N PHE A 173 -3.09 -13.59 -10.13
CA PHE A 173 -3.03 -12.55 -11.17
C PHE A 173 -1.85 -12.83 -12.10
N GLY A 174 -1.93 -12.34 -13.34
CA GLY A 174 -0.89 -12.57 -14.34
C GLY A 174 -1.11 -11.77 -15.62
N GLY A 175 -0.28 -12.04 -16.63
CA GLY A 175 -0.41 -11.47 -17.96
C GLY A 175 -0.43 -12.56 -19.03
N PHE A 176 -1.12 -12.31 -20.14
CA PHE A 176 -1.26 -13.26 -21.26
C PHE A 176 -1.28 -12.54 -22.62
N GLY A 177 -1.04 -13.30 -23.69
CA GLY A 177 -1.07 -12.81 -25.07
C GLY A 177 -2.37 -13.17 -25.80
N LEU A 178 -3.01 -12.17 -26.40
CA LEU A 178 -4.16 -12.32 -27.31
C LEU A 178 -3.73 -11.97 -28.75
N GLY A 179 -3.97 -12.88 -29.70
CA GLY A 179 -3.78 -12.60 -31.12
C GLY A 179 -4.96 -11.81 -31.70
N LEU A 180 -4.81 -10.50 -31.90
CA LEU A 180 -5.89 -9.61 -32.35
C LEU A 180 -6.36 -9.92 -33.78
N PHE A 181 -5.44 -10.31 -34.68
CA PHE A 181 -5.80 -10.74 -36.03
C PHE A 181 -6.68 -12.01 -36.02
N SER A 182 -6.34 -13.00 -35.20
CA SER A 182 -7.15 -14.22 -35.00
C SER A 182 -8.46 -13.99 -34.25
N ALA A 183 -8.59 -12.87 -33.52
CA ALA A 183 -9.83 -12.46 -32.85
C ALA A 183 -10.87 -11.87 -33.82
N GLN A 184 -10.56 -11.64 -35.09
CA GLN A 184 -11.51 -11.04 -36.03
C GLN A 184 -12.72 -11.96 -36.33
N SER A 185 -13.86 -11.38 -36.70
CA SER A 185 -15.03 -12.10 -37.23
C SER A 185 -15.87 -11.22 -38.14
N SER A 186 -16.42 -11.80 -39.22
CA SER A 186 -17.50 -11.17 -40.02
C SER A 186 -18.79 -10.99 -39.23
N ASP A 187 -18.98 -11.82 -38.20
CA ASP A 187 -20.25 -11.96 -37.49
C ASP A 187 -20.31 -11.07 -36.24
N TYR A 188 -19.27 -10.25 -36.01
CA TYR A 188 -19.15 -9.35 -34.86
C TYR A 188 -20.40 -8.48 -34.66
N GLU A 189 -20.87 -7.81 -35.71
CA GLU A 189 -22.09 -6.97 -35.65
C GLU A 189 -23.33 -7.78 -35.27
N THR A 190 -23.41 -9.05 -35.68
CA THR A 190 -24.53 -9.95 -35.38
C THR A 190 -24.54 -10.33 -33.89
N TRP A 191 -23.37 -10.49 -33.27
CA TRP A 191 -23.26 -10.80 -31.85
C TRP A 191 -23.28 -9.56 -30.95
N ALA A 192 -22.73 -8.43 -31.40
CA ALA A 192 -22.83 -7.15 -30.69
C ALA A 192 -24.29 -6.69 -30.53
N ALA A 193 -25.14 -6.98 -31.51
CA ALA A 193 -26.60 -6.77 -31.43
C ALA A 193 -27.34 -7.67 -30.41
N LEU A 194 -26.65 -8.60 -29.74
CA LEU A 194 -27.17 -9.39 -28.62
C LEU A 194 -26.87 -8.78 -27.24
N ALA A 195 -26.11 -7.68 -27.19
CA ALA A 195 -25.83 -6.95 -25.96
C ALA A 195 -27.08 -6.17 -25.52
N SER A 196 -27.51 -6.37 -24.26
CA SER A 196 -28.71 -5.72 -23.73
C SER A 196 -28.45 -4.25 -23.38
N ASP A 197 -29.47 -3.41 -23.55
CA ASP A 197 -29.52 -2.05 -22.97
C ASP A 197 -29.91 -2.08 -21.48
N ASP A 198 -30.02 -3.26 -20.85
CA ASP A 198 -30.33 -3.45 -19.44
C ASP A 198 -29.06 -3.21 -18.60
N SER A 199 -28.59 -1.96 -18.62
CA SER A 199 -27.35 -1.55 -17.98
C SER A 199 -27.49 -1.63 -16.47
N SER A 200 -26.65 -2.44 -15.82
CA SER A 200 -26.35 -2.36 -14.38
C SER A 200 -25.57 -1.08 -13.98
N THR A 201 -25.54 -0.08 -14.87
CA THR A 201 -24.70 1.12 -14.85
C THR A 201 -25.44 2.35 -15.38
N THR A 202 -26.43 2.85 -14.64
CA THR A 202 -26.83 4.28 -14.68
C THR A 202 -27.09 4.80 -13.25
N PRO A 203 -26.81 6.08 -12.95
CA PRO A 203 -26.78 6.56 -11.57
C PRO A 203 -28.18 6.90 -11.02
N ASP A 204 -28.51 6.36 -9.84
CA ASP A 204 -29.74 6.75 -9.12
C ASP A 204 -29.66 8.21 -8.66
N THR A 205 -30.51 9.04 -9.24
CA THR A 205 -30.77 10.44 -8.86
C THR A 205 -32.25 10.62 -8.51
N GLY A 206 -32.85 9.61 -7.86
CA GLY A 206 -34.30 9.40 -7.75
C GLY A 206 -34.92 9.37 -6.34
N SER A 207 -34.15 9.59 -5.26
CA SER A 207 -34.67 9.87 -3.90
C SER A 207 -35.70 8.86 -3.33
N GLY A 208 -35.32 7.58 -3.21
CA GLY A 208 -36.22 6.50 -2.73
C GLY A 208 -35.82 5.77 -1.43
N GLU A 209 -34.57 5.85 -0.98
CA GLU A 209 -34.08 4.99 0.11
C GLU A 209 -34.54 5.41 1.52
N GLY A 210 -35.69 4.87 1.91
CA GLY A 210 -36.02 4.64 3.32
C GLY A 210 -35.10 3.55 3.89
N THR A 211 -33.86 3.91 4.22
CA THR A 211 -32.90 3.03 4.89
C THR A 211 -33.51 2.48 6.17
N VAL A 212 -33.70 1.15 6.24
CA VAL A 212 -34.06 0.48 7.49
C VAL A 212 -32.88 0.66 8.45
N PRO A 213 -33.05 1.37 9.58
CA PRO A 213 -31.93 1.61 10.48
C PRO A 213 -31.48 0.28 11.08
N SER A 214 -30.24 -0.12 10.80
CA SER A 214 -29.58 -1.20 11.52
C SER A 214 -29.49 -0.77 13.00
N ASN A 215 -30.33 -1.37 13.85
CA ASN A 215 -30.41 -1.03 15.27
C ASN A 215 -29.16 -1.52 16.02
N PHE A 216 -28.05 -0.80 15.88
CA PHE A 216 -26.81 -1.03 16.61
C PHE A 216 -27.07 -0.89 18.12
N THR A 217 -27.03 -2.00 18.85
CA THR A 217 -27.09 -1.95 20.31
C THR A 217 -25.76 -1.41 20.83
N THR A 218 -25.78 -0.16 21.30
CA THR A 218 -24.61 0.50 21.89
C THR A 218 -24.51 0.13 23.36
N ILE A 219 -23.49 -0.66 23.72
CA ILE A 219 -23.27 -1.14 25.08
C ILE A 219 -22.20 -0.28 25.75
N ILE A 220 -22.59 0.48 26.77
CA ILE A 220 -21.63 1.25 27.58
C ILE A 220 -20.88 0.30 28.52
N SER A 221 -19.56 0.40 28.55
CA SER A 221 -18.70 -0.33 29.48
C SER A 221 -18.82 0.23 30.89
N ASN A 222 -19.04 -0.65 31.86
CA ASN A 222 -18.90 -0.34 33.29
C ASN A 222 -17.43 -0.38 33.77
N VAL A 223 -16.48 -0.71 32.89
CA VAL A 223 -15.04 -0.65 33.16
C VAL A 223 -14.47 0.61 32.50
N THR A 224 -13.73 1.39 33.30
CA THR A 224 -13.05 2.63 32.92
C THR A 224 -11.53 2.47 33.01
N TYR A 225 -10.80 3.37 32.34
CA TYR A 225 -9.33 3.37 32.26
C TYR A 225 -8.76 4.78 32.38
N ASP A 226 -7.53 4.89 32.89
CA ASP A 226 -6.80 6.16 32.95
C ASP A 226 -6.34 6.61 31.55
N TYR A 227 -5.91 5.65 30.72
CA TYR A 227 -5.50 5.89 29.35
C TYR A 227 -6.12 4.86 28.39
N ILE A 228 -6.60 5.33 27.24
CA ILE A 228 -6.96 4.48 26.11
C ILE A 228 -6.19 4.98 24.89
N VAL A 229 -5.55 4.10 24.13
CA VAL A 229 -4.60 4.50 23.08
C VAL A 229 -5.25 4.44 21.68
N GLY A 230 -4.47 4.68 20.63
CA GLY A 230 -4.88 4.67 19.23
C GLY A 230 -3.70 4.42 18.28
N GLY A 231 -3.98 3.78 17.14
CA GLY A 231 -3.00 3.28 16.14
C GLY A 231 -2.03 2.18 16.62
N ALA A 232 -1.95 1.04 15.90
CA ALA A 232 -1.13 -0.13 16.27
C ALA A 232 0.29 -0.23 15.76
N GLY A 233 0.74 0.82 15.07
CA GLY A 233 2.12 0.96 14.64
C GLY A 233 3.07 1.33 15.79
N ALA A 234 4.24 1.83 15.40
CA ALA A 234 5.39 2.08 16.28
C ALA A 234 5.13 2.97 17.52
N ALA A 235 4.10 3.83 17.49
CA ALA A 235 3.97 4.96 18.41
C ALA A 235 3.05 4.70 19.62
N GLY A 236 1.74 4.48 19.39
CA GLY A 236 0.77 4.19 20.45
C GLY A 236 1.20 3.03 21.35
N LEU A 237 1.89 2.07 20.74
CA LEU A 237 2.67 1.01 21.33
C LEU A 237 3.61 1.44 22.48
N ILE A 238 4.59 2.30 22.21
CA ILE A 238 5.59 2.78 23.18
C ILE A 238 4.91 3.67 24.22
N VAL A 239 3.95 4.49 23.78
CA VAL A 239 3.09 5.26 24.67
C VAL A 239 2.41 4.35 25.69
N ALA A 240 1.78 3.27 25.25
CA ALA A 240 1.08 2.33 26.11
C ALA A 240 2.00 1.59 27.08
N GLU A 241 3.17 1.14 26.61
CA GLU A 241 4.20 0.53 27.47
C GLU A 241 4.58 1.49 28.58
N ARG A 242 5.01 2.72 28.24
CA ARG A 242 5.47 3.71 29.22
C ARG A 242 4.36 4.20 30.17
N LEU A 243 3.12 4.29 29.69
CA LEU A 243 1.98 4.61 30.55
C LEU A 243 1.68 3.46 31.52
N ALA A 244 1.74 2.21 31.09
CA ALA A 244 1.55 1.05 31.96
C ALA A 244 2.69 0.89 32.98
N GLU A 245 3.93 1.24 32.62
CA GLU A 245 5.08 1.27 33.54
C GLU A 245 4.91 2.25 34.71
N SER A 246 4.05 3.27 34.58
CA SER A 246 3.71 4.17 35.70
C SER A 246 2.75 3.55 36.73
N GLY A 247 2.16 2.40 36.43
CA GLY A 247 1.09 1.78 37.22
C GLY A 247 -0.34 2.24 36.85
N ALA A 248 -0.49 3.10 35.85
CA ALA A 248 -1.79 3.53 35.34
C ALA A 248 -2.56 2.40 34.63
N SER A 249 -3.90 2.46 34.66
CA SER A 249 -4.75 1.53 33.93
C SER A 249 -4.83 1.93 32.44
N VAL A 250 -4.14 1.16 31.59
CA VAL A 250 -4.06 1.40 30.14
C VAL A 250 -4.87 0.36 29.36
N LEU A 251 -5.77 0.81 28.49
CA LEU A 251 -6.54 -0.05 27.59
C LEU A 251 -5.95 -0.10 26.18
N LEU A 252 -5.87 -1.34 25.67
CA LEU A 252 -5.21 -1.67 24.42
C LEU A 252 -6.14 -2.47 23.44
N LEU A 253 -6.82 -1.75 22.54
CA LEU A 253 -7.78 -2.17 21.49
C LEU A 253 -7.14 -2.14 20.09
N GLU A 254 -7.16 -3.16 19.23
CA GLU A 254 -6.60 -3.04 17.84
C GLU A 254 -7.59 -3.54 16.79
N ARG A 255 -7.52 -2.97 15.58
CA ARG A 255 -8.31 -3.34 14.40
C ARG A 255 -7.91 -4.72 13.87
N GLY A 256 -6.61 -4.95 13.71
CA GLY A 256 -6.03 -6.16 13.13
C GLY A 256 -5.84 -7.31 14.10
N GLU A 257 -5.51 -8.48 13.52
CA GLU A 257 -5.19 -9.69 14.26
C GLU A 257 -3.77 -9.69 14.84
N ALA A 258 -3.46 -10.71 15.64
CA ALA A 258 -2.09 -10.99 16.09
C ALA A 258 -1.13 -11.27 14.91
N SER A 259 0.12 -10.84 15.04
CA SER A 259 1.09 -10.83 13.94
C SER A 259 2.22 -11.83 14.16
N LEU A 260 3.05 -11.60 15.18
CA LEU A 260 4.21 -12.42 15.53
C LEU A 260 3.82 -13.53 16.49
N TYR A 261 4.58 -14.62 16.50
CA TYR A 261 4.34 -15.75 17.39
C TYR A 261 4.31 -15.37 18.88
N SER A 262 5.20 -14.48 19.31
CA SER A 262 5.23 -13.91 20.67
C SER A 262 3.96 -13.16 21.06
N SER A 263 3.11 -12.81 20.08
CA SER A 263 1.86 -12.07 20.24
C SER A 263 0.61 -12.91 19.96
N GLY A 264 0.76 -14.21 19.66
CA GLY A 264 -0.34 -15.13 19.35
C GLY A 264 -0.56 -15.44 17.85
N GLY A 265 0.30 -14.92 16.95
CA GLY A 265 0.29 -15.31 15.54
C GLY A 265 0.77 -16.76 15.33
N ASP A 266 0.33 -17.44 14.28
CA ASP A 266 0.66 -18.85 14.04
C ASP A 266 2.10 -19.05 13.52
N VAL A 267 2.86 -19.99 14.09
CA VAL A 267 4.22 -20.37 13.66
C VAL A 267 4.27 -21.22 12.39
N THR A 268 3.16 -21.86 12.00
CA THR A 268 3.01 -22.37 10.65
C THR A 268 2.87 -21.22 9.65
N GLY A 269 2.27 -20.11 10.11
CA GLY A 269 2.03 -18.91 9.34
C GLY A 269 3.10 -17.84 9.42
N LEU A 270 4.21 -18.03 8.68
CA LEU A 270 4.85 -16.88 7.99
C LEU A 270 4.03 -16.48 6.74
N GLU A 271 2.71 -16.58 6.87
CA GLU A 271 1.70 -16.50 5.83
C GLU A 271 1.42 -15.04 5.51
N ARG A 272 2.06 -14.55 4.43
CA ARG A 272 1.75 -13.25 3.82
C ARG A 272 0.31 -13.16 3.26
N ASN A 273 -0.46 -14.24 3.41
CA ASN A 273 -1.82 -14.47 2.95
C ASN A 273 -2.88 -14.03 3.97
N ARG A 274 -2.54 -13.80 5.26
CA ARG A 274 -3.41 -13.01 6.16
C ARG A 274 -3.21 -11.53 5.81
N HIS A 275 -4.08 -11.01 4.95
CA HIS A 275 -4.01 -9.68 4.34
C HIS A 275 -3.71 -8.56 5.36
N PRO A 276 -2.49 -8.00 5.41
CA PRO A 276 -2.14 -6.98 6.39
C PRO A 276 -2.47 -5.56 5.89
N TYR A 277 -3.18 -5.42 4.77
CA TYR A 277 -3.53 -4.17 4.11
C TYR A 277 -5.05 -4.11 3.96
N TYR A 278 -5.66 -2.99 4.35
CA TYR A 278 -7.10 -2.76 4.26
C TYR A 278 -7.42 -1.75 3.15
N GLY A 279 -8.56 -1.93 2.47
CA GLY A 279 -8.95 -1.15 1.29
C GLY A 279 -9.34 0.30 1.53
N ASP A 280 -9.36 0.75 2.79
CA ASP A 280 -9.81 2.10 3.20
C ASP A 280 -8.65 3.09 3.43
N THR A 281 -7.43 2.74 2.99
CA THR A 281 -6.27 3.64 3.05
C THR A 281 -5.74 4.06 1.69
N ALA A 282 -5.35 5.33 1.60
CA ALA A 282 -4.72 5.93 0.42
C ALA A 282 -3.35 5.32 0.05
N SER A 283 -2.78 4.44 0.88
CA SER A 283 -1.52 3.74 0.62
C SER A 283 -1.31 2.52 1.54
N GLN A 284 -0.27 1.74 1.27
CA GLN A 284 0.07 0.52 2.00
C GLN A 284 0.35 0.82 3.49
N THR A 285 -0.58 0.38 4.35
CA THR A 285 -0.55 0.54 5.81
C THR A 285 -0.78 -0.81 6.48
N GLY A 286 -0.02 -1.14 7.53
CA GLY A 286 -0.19 -2.40 8.25
C GLY A 286 -1.38 -2.38 9.20
N TYR A 287 -2.33 -3.30 9.02
CA TYR A 287 -3.51 -3.53 9.85
C TYR A 287 -3.43 -4.85 10.61
N ILE A 288 -2.36 -5.00 11.37
CA ILE A 288 -2.10 -6.11 12.28
C ILE A 288 -1.45 -5.56 13.54
N LEU A 289 -1.40 -6.37 14.59
CA LEU A 289 -0.71 -6.10 15.84
C LEU A 289 0.77 -5.69 15.58
N GLY A 290 1.11 -4.39 15.63
CA GLY A 290 2.44 -3.85 15.27
C GLY A 290 2.46 -2.93 14.05
N GLY A 291 1.31 -2.82 13.38
CA GLY A 291 1.07 -2.00 12.20
C GLY A 291 2.14 -2.19 11.14
N SER A 292 2.58 -1.09 10.54
CA SER A 292 3.61 -1.12 9.51
C SER A 292 4.98 -1.65 10.01
N THR A 293 5.25 -1.73 11.33
CA THR A 293 6.53 -2.31 11.83
C THR A 293 6.56 -3.85 11.82
N ALA A 294 5.40 -4.50 11.69
CA ALA A 294 5.31 -5.95 11.53
C ALA A 294 5.47 -6.40 10.07
N ILE A 295 5.44 -5.47 9.10
CA ILE A 295 5.44 -5.76 7.65
C ILE A 295 6.52 -5.03 6.83
N ASN A 296 7.19 -4.03 7.39
CA ASN A 296 8.21 -3.25 6.68
C ASN A 296 9.57 -3.97 6.60
N ALA A 297 10.54 -3.36 5.92
CA ALA A 297 11.92 -3.86 5.80
C ALA A 297 12.75 -3.74 7.10
N MET A 298 12.13 -3.44 8.25
CA MET A 298 12.71 -3.27 9.59
C MET A 298 13.90 -2.31 9.68
N MET A 299 14.01 -1.37 8.72
CA MET A 299 15.17 -0.51 8.57
C MET A 299 15.11 0.67 9.55
N PHE A 300 15.77 0.50 10.69
CA PHE A 300 15.79 1.45 11.80
C PHE A 300 17.08 2.29 11.74
N VAL A 301 16.97 3.53 11.27
CA VAL A 301 18.05 4.52 11.21
C VAL A 301 17.89 5.42 12.43
N LYS A 302 18.92 5.55 13.29
CA LYS A 302 18.84 6.56 14.37
C LYS A 302 18.71 7.95 13.75
N PRO A 303 17.77 8.81 14.19
CA PRO A 303 17.60 10.13 13.60
C PRO A 303 18.79 11.02 13.94
N ASN A 304 19.11 11.95 13.03
CA ASN A 304 20.15 12.94 13.21
C ASN A 304 19.67 14.10 14.11
N SER A 305 20.55 15.05 14.41
CA SER A 305 20.24 16.33 15.09
C SER A 305 19.19 17.13 14.31
N GLU A 306 19.44 17.21 13.02
CA GLU A 306 18.74 17.93 11.97
C GLU A 306 17.26 17.50 11.87
N ASP A 307 16.98 16.21 12.09
CA ASP A 307 15.62 15.64 12.11
C ASP A 307 14.71 16.18 13.24
N PHE A 308 15.29 16.93 14.20
CA PHE A 308 14.59 17.57 15.32
C PHE A 308 14.62 19.11 15.28
N GLU A 309 15.18 19.74 14.25
CA GLU A 309 15.39 21.20 14.24
C GLU A 309 14.08 21.99 14.01
N ASN A 310 13.21 21.59 13.08
CA ASN A 310 11.94 22.29 12.82
C ASN A 310 10.77 21.83 13.70
N TRP A 311 11.06 21.10 14.80
CA TRP A 311 10.07 20.74 15.82
C TRP A 311 9.77 21.91 16.79
N PRO A 312 8.58 21.97 17.41
CA PRO A 312 8.23 23.04 18.34
C PRO A 312 9.05 22.99 19.64
N ALA A 313 9.04 24.09 20.41
CA ALA A 313 9.84 24.23 21.63
C ALA A 313 9.60 23.08 22.63
N GLY A 314 10.69 22.48 23.13
CA GLY A 314 10.62 21.31 24.01
C GLY A 314 10.45 19.99 23.27
N TRP A 315 10.76 19.94 21.98
CA TRP A 315 10.88 18.71 21.16
C TRP A 315 12.19 18.67 20.33
N GLN A 316 13.08 19.65 20.51
CA GLN A 316 14.41 19.69 19.89
C GLN A 316 15.30 18.55 20.40
N ARG A 317 16.37 18.27 19.65
CA ARG A 317 17.36 17.19 19.85
C ARG A 317 17.76 16.94 21.32
N ASP A 318 18.10 17.99 22.06
CA ASP A 318 18.55 17.90 23.46
C ASP A 318 17.42 17.46 24.41
N THR A 319 16.19 17.87 24.13
CA THR A 319 15.03 17.58 24.99
C THR A 319 14.52 16.15 24.79
N VAL A 320 14.62 15.61 23.57
CA VAL A 320 14.25 14.23 23.25
C VAL A 320 15.33 13.21 23.62
N GLU A 321 16.59 13.61 23.83
CA GLU A 321 17.73 12.68 23.97
C GLU A 321 17.56 11.64 25.08
N ALA A 322 17.02 12.04 26.24
CA ALA A 322 16.75 11.08 27.31
C ALA A 322 15.76 9.99 26.85
N SER A 323 14.65 10.39 26.23
CA SER A 323 13.64 9.48 25.69
C SER A 323 14.15 8.64 24.53
N ALA A 324 15.08 9.16 23.72
CA ALA A 324 15.77 8.42 22.67
C ALA A 324 16.74 7.37 23.27
N SER A 325 17.47 7.73 24.32
CA SER A 325 18.37 6.83 25.04
C SER A 325 17.61 5.68 25.73
N ASP A 326 16.53 6.01 26.44
CA ASP A 326 15.64 5.03 27.10
C ASP A 326 14.99 4.06 26.08
N LEU A 327 14.81 4.51 24.83
CA LEU A 327 14.36 3.68 23.71
C LEU A 327 15.50 2.81 23.16
N TYR A 328 16.69 3.36 22.98
CA TYR A 328 17.85 2.63 22.42
C TYR A 328 18.45 1.60 23.37
N GLU A 329 18.18 1.66 24.67
CA GLU A 329 18.50 0.57 25.59
C GLU A 329 17.61 -0.67 25.34
N ARG A 330 16.32 -0.46 25.04
CA ARG A 330 15.33 -1.53 24.79
C ARG A 330 15.35 -2.05 23.35
N THR A 331 15.44 -1.12 22.42
CA THR A 331 15.59 -1.36 20.98
C THR A 331 16.97 -0.82 20.54
N PRO A 332 18.07 -1.46 20.98
CA PRO A 332 19.38 -1.16 20.41
C PRO A 332 19.44 -1.67 18.97
N GLY A 333 18.76 -2.81 18.70
CA GLY A 333 18.76 -3.62 17.48
C GLY A 333 20.17 -4.08 17.05
N THR A 334 20.35 -4.47 15.78
CA THR A 334 21.68 -4.90 15.26
C THR A 334 21.90 -4.69 13.75
N THR A 335 23.15 -4.37 13.39
CA THR A 335 23.68 -4.31 12.01
C THR A 335 24.07 -5.70 11.50
N SER A 336 24.43 -6.62 12.41
CA SER A 336 24.58 -8.05 12.15
C SER A 336 23.36 -8.78 12.72
N PRO A 337 22.31 -9.05 11.92
CA PRO A 337 21.07 -9.67 12.40
C PRO A 337 21.23 -11.13 12.81
N THR A 338 22.29 -11.81 12.37
CA THR A 338 22.52 -13.22 12.68
C THR A 338 22.93 -13.42 14.14
N LYS A 339 22.52 -14.55 14.72
CA LYS A 339 22.85 -14.94 16.10
C LYS A 339 24.36 -15.00 16.40
N HIS A 340 25.19 -15.14 15.37
CA HIS A 340 26.64 -15.31 15.49
C HIS A 340 27.44 -14.10 14.97
N GLY A 341 26.77 -13.01 14.60
CA GLY A 341 27.40 -11.76 14.12
C GLY A 341 27.84 -11.79 12.64
N GLU A 342 27.80 -12.96 12.02
CA GLU A 342 28.05 -13.21 10.60
C GLU A 342 27.13 -12.37 9.70
N LEU A 343 27.65 -11.95 8.55
CA LEU A 343 26.87 -11.31 7.49
C LEU A 343 26.77 -12.27 6.28
N HIS A 344 25.59 -12.34 5.68
CA HIS A 344 25.31 -13.20 4.52
C HIS A 344 24.88 -12.34 3.32
N ASP A 345 24.95 -12.91 2.12
CA ASP A 345 24.54 -12.22 0.86
C ASP A 345 25.21 -10.84 0.68
N GLN A 346 26.52 -10.79 0.93
CA GLN A 346 27.30 -9.54 0.94
C GLN A 346 27.82 -9.09 -0.44
N GLY A 347 27.53 -9.82 -1.52
CA GLY A 347 28.05 -9.49 -2.86
C GLY A 347 27.70 -8.06 -3.29
N ALA A 348 26.43 -7.67 -3.15
CA ALA A 348 26.00 -6.31 -3.46
C ALA A 348 26.61 -5.26 -2.49
N TRP A 349 26.86 -5.61 -1.22
CA TRP A 349 27.52 -4.70 -0.27
C TRP A 349 28.99 -4.49 -0.64
N ASN A 350 29.74 -5.55 -0.97
CA ASN A 350 31.16 -5.49 -1.35
C ASN A 350 31.37 -4.58 -2.56
N ILE A 351 30.54 -4.75 -3.61
CA ILE A 351 30.65 -3.98 -4.85
C ILE A 351 30.26 -2.52 -4.61
N LEU A 352 29.14 -2.26 -3.93
CA LEU A 352 28.64 -0.90 -3.69
C LEU A 352 29.49 -0.10 -2.70
N SER A 353 30.02 -0.73 -1.63
CA SER A 353 30.91 -0.05 -0.68
C SER A 353 32.21 0.40 -1.38
N THR A 354 32.86 -0.51 -2.11
CA THR A 354 34.07 -0.21 -2.89
C THR A 354 33.83 0.88 -3.95
N TRP A 355 32.70 0.82 -4.65
CA TRP A 355 32.35 1.83 -5.67
C TRP A 355 32.00 3.20 -5.06
N LEU A 356 31.34 3.24 -3.89
CA LEU A 356 31.04 4.50 -3.19
C LEU A 356 32.31 5.12 -2.59
N ASP A 357 33.19 4.34 -1.98
CA ASP A 357 34.50 4.78 -1.48
C ASP A 357 35.36 5.39 -2.61
N GLY A 358 35.45 4.69 -3.74
CA GLY A 358 36.11 5.19 -4.96
C GLY A 358 35.50 6.46 -5.57
N ASN A 359 34.27 6.83 -5.18
CA ASN A 359 33.60 8.07 -5.57
C ASN A 359 33.49 9.09 -4.41
N GLY A 360 34.25 8.90 -3.32
CA GLY A 360 34.44 9.89 -2.25
C GLY A 360 33.45 9.83 -1.10
N PHE A 361 32.63 8.78 -0.99
CA PHE A 361 31.88 8.49 0.24
C PHE A 361 32.83 7.90 1.31
N THR A 362 32.40 7.88 2.57
CA THR A 362 33.13 7.24 3.66
C THR A 362 32.20 6.29 4.41
N GLU A 363 32.65 5.07 4.70
CA GLU A 363 31.85 4.13 5.50
C GLU A 363 31.70 4.61 6.95
N VAL A 364 30.47 4.62 7.46
CA VAL A 364 30.15 4.95 8.85
C VAL A 364 29.25 3.89 9.48
N ASN A 365 29.64 3.40 10.67
CA ASN A 365 28.86 2.39 11.41
C ASN A 365 27.70 3.05 12.18
N ASN A 366 26.72 3.58 11.43
CA ASN A 366 25.70 4.50 11.95
C ASN A 366 24.52 3.82 12.67
N GLY A 367 24.73 2.63 13.25
CA GLY A 367 23.74 2.01 14.15
C GLY A 367 22.38 1.64 13.51
N LEU A 368 22.38 1.15 12.27
CA LEU A 368 21.20 0.63 11.53
C LEU A 368 20.66 -0.69 12.13
N ARG A 369 19.50 -0.68 12.83
CA ARG A 369 19.25 -1.69 13.88
C ARG A 369 17.76 -2.05 14.21
N ALA A 370 17.21 -3.12 13.63
CA ALA A 370 15.80 -3.56 13.69
C ALA A 370 15.18 -3.97 15.07
N GLY A 371 13.84 -3.83 15.24
CA GLY A 371 13.02 -4.39 16.34
C GLY A 371 11.49 -4.14 16.26
N PRO A 372 10.59 -5.06 16.71
CA PRO A 372 9.12 -4.90 16.70
C PRO A 372 8.38 -5.13 18.06
N VAL A 373 7.25 -4.42 18.28
CA VAL A 373 6.26 -4.60 19.38
C VAL A 373 4.86 -4.06 18.87
N PRO A 374 3.69 -4.13 19.57
CA PRO A 374 2.39 -3.76 18.93
C PRO A 374 1.23 -3.00 19.69
N LYS A 375 0.18 -2.56 18.94
CA LYS A 375 -1.24 -2.15 19.33
C LYS A 375 -1.46 -0.60 19.49
N VAL A 376 -2.53 0.13 19.02
CA VAL A 376 -4.03 0.15 19.25
C VAL A 376 -4.96 0.89 18.18
N LEU A 377 -6.16 1.44 18.52
CA LEU A 377 -7.29 1.99 17.71
C LEU A 377 -7.64 3.55 17.75
N ARG A 378 -8.71 4.04 18.43
CA ARG A 378 -9.35 5.41 18.24
C ARG A 378 -10.06 6.05 19.48
N ALA A 379 -10.89 7.11 19.34
CA ALA A 379 -11.57 7.84 20.46
C ALA A 379 -13.01 8.42 20.22
N VAL A 380 -13.68 8.91 21.29
CA VAL A 380 -15.04 9.53 21.36
C VAL A 380 -15.08 10.75 22.31
N ARG A 381 -15.79 11.82 21.92
CA ARG A 381 -15.79 13.13 22.63
C ARG A 381 -17.18 13.71 22.91
N ASN A 382 -17.22 14.63 23.88
CA ASN A 382 -18.31 15.56 24.18
C ASN A 382 -17.73 16.99 24.19
N GLY A 383 -18.16 17.85 23.25
CA GLY A 383 -17.44 19.09 22.94
C GLY A 383 -15.97 18.82 22.60
N SER A 384 -15.04 19.60 23.15
CA SER A 384 -13.59 19.35 23.06
C SER A 384 -13.06 18.27 24.00
N THR A 385 -13.86 17.79 24.96
CA THR A 385 -13.40 16.81 25.96
C THR A 385 -13.61 15.38 25.45
N VAL A 386 -12.55 14.60 25.36
CA VAL A 386 -12.66 13.15 25.10
C VAL A 386 -13.24 12.46 26.33
N THR A 387 -14.28 11.64 26.16
CA THR A 387 -14.99 10.98 27.27
C THR A 387 -14.88 9.45 27.23
N GLY A 388 -14.42 8.88 26.11
CA GLY A 388 -14.27 7.44 25.95
C GLY A 388 -13.77 7.04 24.56
N VAL A 389 -14.04 5.80 24.18
CA VAL A 389 -13.73 5.23 22.85
C VAL A 389 -14.89 4.34 22.38
N GLU A 390 -15.34 4.54 21.13
CA GLU A 390 -16.27 3.61 20.46
C GLU A 390 -15.46 2.53 19.73
N VAL A 391 -15.76 1.27 20.00
CA VAL A 391 -15.24 0.10 19.28
C VAL A 391 -16.34 -0.74 18.69
N SER A 392 -16.09 -1.30 17.51
CA SER A 392 -16.88 -2.39 16.96
C SER A 392 -16.37 -3.73 17.51
N THR A 393 -17.30 -4.65 17.81
CA THR A 393 -17.01 -6.03 18.20
C THR A 393 -17.62 -7.06 17.23
N GLY A 394 -18.14 -6.59 16.09
CA GLY A 394 -18.76 -7.39 15.04
C GLY A 394 -19.71 -6.54 14.18
N ALA A 395 -20.32 -7.15 13.16
CA ALA A 395 -21.12 -6.43 12.16
C ALA A 395 -22.31 -5.60 12.70
N ALA A 396 -22.79 -5.87 13.92
CA ALA A 396 -24.00 -5.26 14.49
C ALA A 396 -23.86 -4.72 15.93
N THR A 397 -22.69 -4.83 16.58
CA THR A 397 -22.52 -4.47 18.00
C THR A 397 -21.40 -3.45 18.19
N ARG A 398 -21.66 -2.42 19.00
CA ARG A 398 -20.69 -1.38 19.36
C ARG A 398 -20.63 -1.18 20.86
N HIS A 399 -19.44 -0.89 21.36
CA HIS A 399 -19.21 -0.59 22.77
C HIS A 399 -18.60 0.80 22.91
N ILE A 400 -19.11 1.58 23.88
CA ILE A 400 -18.45 2.80 24.34
C ILE A 400 -17.69 2.45 25.62
N ILE A 401 -16.38 2.61 25.60
CA ILE A 401 -15.51 2.38 26.75
C ILE A 401 -15.10 3.73 27.33
N ASN A 402 -15.56 4.00 28.55
CA ASN A 402 -15.40 5.31 29.18
C ASN A 402 -13.99 5.51 29.75
N LEU A 403 -13.55 6.76 29.78
CA LEU A 403 -12.36 7.16 30.54
C LEU A 403 -12.69 7.32 32.03
N ASN A 404 -11.67 7.17 32.89
CA ASN A 404 -11.72 7.66 34.26
C ASN A 404 -11.93 9.18 34.27
N ALA A 405 -12.42 9.73 35.38
CA ALA A 405 -12.39 11.18 35.58
C ALA A 405 -10.92 11.65 35.54
N ASN A 406 -10.61 12.58 34.64
CA ASN A 406 -9.27 13.05 34.27
C ASN A 406 -8.41 12.09 33.41
N GLY A 407 -8.95 10.96 32.93
CA GLY A 407 -8.25 10.10 31.96
C GLY A 407 -8.19 10.72 30.56
N ALA A 408 -7.34 10.17 29.70
CA ALA A 408 -7.11 10.64 28.33
C ALA A 408 -7.25 9.52 27.29
N ALA A 409 -7.77 9.83 26.10
CA ALA A 409 -7.52 8.98 24.93
C ALA A 409 -6.40 9.60 24.08
N ILE A 410 -5.52 8.74 23.58
CA ILE A 410 -4.38 9.11 22.75
C ILE A 410 -4.59 8.49 21.38
N LEU A 411 -4.38 9.23 20.29
CA LEU A 411 -4.66 8.76 18.93
C LEU A 411 -3.39 8.40 18.14
N GLY A 412 -3.56 7.52 17.16
CA GLY A 412 -2.55 7.12 16.17
C GLY A 412 -3.19 6.96 14.79
N PRO A 413 -2.48 6.42 13.78
CA PRO A 413 -2.88 6.59 12.39
C PRO A 413 -4.20 5.88 12.09
N GLY A 414 -5.12 6.60 11.44
CA GLY A 414 -6.46 6.13 11.07
C GLY A 414 -7.61 6.58 11.98
N ALA A 415 -7.34 7.36 13.03
CA ALA A 415 -8.36 7.75 14.01
C ALA A 415 -9.01 9.14 13.82
N SER A 416 -8.43 10.03 13.01
CA SER A 416 -8.89 11.44 12.91
C SER A 416 -10.15 11.61 12.05
N PRO A 417 -11.19 12.34 12.52
CA PRO A 417 -12.34 12.73 11.71
C PRO A 417 -11.99 13.86 10.72
N PRO A 418 -12.80 14.07 9.65
CA PRO A 418 -12.54 15.10 8.65
C PRO A 418 -12.89 16.53 9.12
N PRO A 419 -12.28 17.58 8.53
CA PRO A 419 -12.59 18.98 8.83
C PRO A 419 -13.97 19.43 8.31
N THR A 420 -14.53 18.80 7.28
CA THR A 420 -15.88 19.09 6.74
C THR A 420 -16.56 17.81 6.24
N PRO A 421 -17.87 17.62 6.46
CA PRO A 421 -18.56 16.42 5.99
C PRO A 421 -19.09 16.55 4.55
N VAL A 422 -18.92 15.49 3.78
CA VAL A 422 -19.75 15.18 2.60
C VAL A 422 -20.61 13.96 3.00
N PRO A 423 -21.95 14.04 2.95
CA PRO A 423 -22.81 12.92 3.35
C PRO A 423 -22.90 11.84 2.27
N PRO A 424 -23.31 10.59 2.61
CA PRO A 424 -23.73 10.15 3.93
C PRO A 424 -22.81 9.06 4.53
N LEU A 425 -22.17 9.37 5.67
CA LEU A 425 -21.61 8.37 6.58
C LEU A 425 -22.74 7.67 7.35
N THR A 426 -23.56 6.87 6.65
CA THR A 426 -24.86 6.32 7.11
C THR A 426 -24.83 5.57 8.45
N ALA A 427 -23.66 5.11 8.89
CA ALA A 427 -23.49 4.34 10.12
C ALA A 427 -22.98 5.14 11.34
N ILE A 428 -22.57 6.41 11.21
CA ILE A 428 -21.93 7.15 12.33
C ILE A 428 -22.67 8.45 12.62
N THR A 429 -23.15 8.59 13.86
CA THR A 429 -23.70 9.85 14.37
C THR A 429 -22.57 10.86 14.59
N LEU A 430 -22.46 11.85 13.71
CA LEU A 430 -21.55 12.97 13.91
C LEU A 430 -22.05 13.89 15.05
N PRO A 431 -21.14 14.54 15.81
CA PRO A 431 -21.52 15.62 16.72
C PRO A 431 -22.11 16.80 15.94
N ALA A 432 -22.88 17.64 16.62
CA ALA A 432 -23.50 18.81 16.00
C ALA A 432 -22.44 19.76 15.41
N SER A 433 -22.79 20.52 14.37
CA SER A 433 -21.83 21.41 13.70
C SER A 433 -21.34 22.58 14.56
N ALA A 434 -22.05 22.89 15.65
CA ALA A 434 -21.57 23.81 16.68
C ALA A 434 -20.43 23.24 17.56
N ASP A 435 -20.25 21.91 17.55
CA ASP A 435 -19.21 21.19 18.31
C ASP A 435 -18.04 20.73 17.40
N TRP A 436 -17.91 21.26 16.18
CA TRP A 436 -16.76 20.98 15.31
C TRP A 436 -15.55 21.84 15.69
N ILE A 437 -14.36 21.39 15.33
CA ILE A 437 -13.08 22.05 15.65
C ILE A 437 -12.26 22.13 14.36
N ASP A 438 -12.09 23.34 13.85
CA ASP A 438 -11.42 23.58 12.57
C ASP A 438 -9.89 23.47 12.73
N LEU A 439 -9.35 22.30 12.38
CA LEU A 439 -7.92 22.00 12.37
C LEU A 439 -7.49 21.57 10.96
N PRO A 440 -6.22 21.84 10.54
CA PRO A 440 -5.71 21.50 9.21
C PRO A 440 -5.37 20.00 9.07
N VAL A 441 -6.29 19.12 9.51
CA VAL A 441 -6.13 17.66 9.49
C VAL A 441 -6.08 17.17 8.04
N GLY A 442 -5.06 16.37 7.74
CA GLY A 442 -4.78 15.83 6.41
C GLY A 442 -3.94 16.75 5.51
N GLU A 443 -3.88 18.06 5.82
CA GLU A 443 -3.05 19.00 5.09
C GLU A 443 -1.56 18.83 5.39
N ASN A 444 -0.71 19.45 4.56
CA ASN A 444 0.74 19.48 4.73
C ASN A 444 1.43 18.10 4.73
N LEU A 445 0.74 17.05 4.27
CA LEU A 445 1.25 15.69 4.14
C LEU A 445 2.62 15.70 3.45
N GLN A 446 3.59 14.97 4.01
CA GLN A 446 4.83 14.65 3.30
C GLN A 446 5.04 13.14 3.27
N GLY A 447 5.76 12.67 2.25
CA GLY A 447 6.22 11.29 2.11
C GLY A 447 7.46 11.26 1.21
N HIS A 448 8.38 10.32 1.43
CA HIS A 448 9.59 10.20 0.62
C HIS A 448 9.24 9.74 -0.82
N PRO A 449 9.57 10.50 -1.89
CA PRO A 449 9.60 9.96 -3.24
C PRO A 449 10.84 9.06 -3.39
N ILE A 450 10.71 7.98 -4.18
CA ILE A 450 11.82 7.07 -4.48
C ILE A 450 12.04 6.96 -5.99
N PHE A 451 13.25 7.28 -6.42
CA PHE A 451 13.76 7.11 -7.78
C PHE A 451 14.65 5.87 -7.85
N THR A 452 14.67 5.16 -8.98
CA THR A 452 15.37 3.86 -9.08
C THR A 452 16.42 3.84 -10.18
N ALA A 453 17.70 3.87 -9.80
CA ALA A 453 18.81 3.58 -10.71
C ALA A 453 19.20 2.09 -10.60
N ASN A 454 19.04 1.33 -11.70
CA ASN A 454 19.63 0.00 -11.83
C ASN A 454 20.96 0.12 -12.58
N GLN A 455 21.99 -0.59 -12.15
CA GLN A 455 23.33 -0.58 -12.73
C GLN A 455 23.86 -2.01 -12.87
N GLN A 456 24.60 -2.31 -13.93
CA GLN A 456 25.27 -3.59 -14.14
C GLN A 456 26.67 -3.58 -13.51
N THR A 457 27.08 -4.70 -12.91
CA THR A 457 28.38 -4.87 -12.27
C THR A 457 29.42 -5.44 -13.24
N THR A 458 30.69 -5.05 -13.11
CA THR A 458 31.81 -5.72 -13.81
C THR A 458 32.17 -7.05 -13.15
N ASP A 459 31.98 -7.13 -11.84
CA ASP A 459 32.25 -8.31 -11.03
C ASP A 459 31.00 -9.18 -10.93
N SER A 460 31.18 -10.50 -10.95
CA SER A 460 30.05 -11.44 -10.91
C SER A 460 29.29 -11.37 -9.58
N LEU A 461 27.98 -11.14 -9.65
CA LEU A 461 27.09 -10.96 -8.50
C LEU A 461 25.91 -11.93 -8.59
N SER A 462 25.80 -12.86 -7.65
CA SER A 462 24.59 -13.67 -7.48
C SER A 462 23.56 -12.91 -6.64
N SER A 463 22.31 -12.85 -7.11
CA SER A 463 21.17 -12.35 -6.33
C SER A 463 20.40 -13.50 -5.71
N LEU A 464 19.92 -13.31 -4.48
CA LEU A 464 18.81 -14.12 -3.97
C LEU A 464 17.55 -13.88 -4.81
N ALA A 465 16.70 -14.90 -4.93
CA ALA A 465 15.43 -14.79 -5.62
C ALA A 465 14.41 -14.04 -4.74
N SER A 466 13.42 -13.39 -5.37
CA SER A 466 12.30 -12.76 -4.64
C SER A 466 11.57 -13.76 -3.72
N THR A 467 11.49 -15.01 -4.15
CA THR A 467 10.95 -16.14 -3.38
C THR A 467 11.72 -16.43 -2.10
N ASP A 468 13.03 -16.20 -2.05
CA ASP A 468 13.84 -16.51 -0.86
C ASP A 468 13.54 -15.58 0.32
N PHE A 469 12.98 -14.39 0.02
CA PHE A 469 12.49 -13.44 1.01
C PHE A 469 11.04 -13.72 1.45
N THR A 470 10.26 -14.48 0.67
CA THR A 470 8.83 -14.75 0.90
C THR A 470 8.49 -16.21 1.19
N ALA A 471 9.43 -17.14 1.02
CA ALA A 471 9.19 -18.57 1.19
C ALA A 471 8.82 -18.93 2.63
N GLN A 472 7.75 -19.70 2.78
CA GLN A 472 7.21 -20.14 4.06
C GLN A 472 7.82 -21.47 4.55
N THR A 473 8.86 -21.98 3.89
CA THR A 473 9.42 -23.32 4.10
C THR A 473 10.09 -23.48 5.46
N ARG A 474 9.33 -23.98 6.43
CA ARG A 474 9.80 -24.23 7.80
C ARG A 474 10.98 -25.21 7.80
N PRO A 475 12.18 -24.83 8.30
CA PRO A 475 13.35 -25.71 8.30
C PRO A 475 13.08 -26.97 9.13
N THR A 476 13.39 -28.14 8.58
CA THR A 476 13.04 -29.44 9.16
C THR A 476 14.01 -29.94 10.24
N SER A 477 15.06 -29.17 10.59
CA SER A 477 16.04 -29.55 11.60
C SER A 477 16.44 -28.42 12.54
N THR A 478 16.80 -28.77 13.79
CA THR A 478 17.25 -27.81 14.81
C THR A 478 18.60 -27.17 14.51
N SER A 479 19.39 -27.75 13.61
CA SER A 479 20.61 -27.15 13.05
C SER A 479 20.30 -26.14 11.95
N SER A 480 19.42 -26.46 11.00
CA SER A 480 19.02 -25.51 9.94
C SER A 480 18.28 -24.30 10.49
N LEU A 481 17.43 -24.47 11.53
CA LEU A 481 16.84 -23.36 12.27
C LEU A 481 17.89 -22.35 12.79
N ARG A 482 19.06 -22.80 13.25
CA ARG A 482 20.11 -21.88 13.76
C ARG A 482 20.80 -21.06 12.67
N ALA A 483 20.82 -21.55 11.44
CA ALA A 483 21.37 -20.84 10.28
C ALA A 483 20.33 -19.96 9.55
N THR A 484 19.04 -20.26 9.66
CA THR A 484 17.98 -19.64 8.83
C THR A 484 17.07 -18.66 9.58
N VAL A 485 16.87 -18.81 10.89
CA VAL A 485 15.96 -17.96 11.69
C VAL A 485 16.35 -16.47 11.69
N PHE A 486 17.60 -16.15 11.31
CA PHE A 486 18.10 -14.78 11.20
C PHE A 486 18.73 -14.46 9.82
N SER A 487 18.31 -15.14 8.75
CA SER A 487 18.56 -14.61 7.40
C SER A 487 17.83 -13.26 7.25
N PRO A 488 18.49 -12.18 6.80
CA PRO A 488 17.85 -10.86 6.73
C PRO A 488 16.75 -10.84 5.66
N LYS A 489 15.49 -10.93 6.11
CA LYS A 489 14.28 -10.84 5.25
C LYS A 489 14.13 -9.49 4.52
N SER A 490 14.87 -8.46 4.95
CA SER A 490 15.08 -7.27 4.13
C SER A 490 16.07 -7.59 3.02
N GLY A 491 15.68 -7.41 1.76
CA GLY A 491 16.60 -7.51 0.63
C GLY A 491 17.63 -6.39 0.56
N GLN A 492 17.55 -5.36 1.41
CA GLN A 492 18.51 -4.26 1.41
C GLN A 492 19.86 -4.72 1.98
N ARG A 493 20.96 -4.22 1.41
CA ARG A 493 22.34 -4.58 1.78
C ARG A 493 23.19 -3.40 2.20
N LEU A 494 23.00 -2.24 1.56
CA LEU A 494 23.73 -1.01 1.86
C LEU A 494 22.75 0.18 1.94
N ASN A 495 23.08 1.16 2.79
CA ASN A 495 22.48 2.50 2.78
C ASN A 495 23.61 3.51 2.60
N PHE A 496 23.33 4.63 1.93
CA PHE A 496 24.21 5.79 1.89
C PHE A 496 23.41 7.07 2.15
N TRP A 497 24.10 8.15 2.49
CA TRP A 497 23.52 9.48 2.63
C TRP A 497 24.45 10.51 2.00
N THR A 498 23.85 11.60 1.52
CA THR A 498 24.53 12.85 1.16
C THR A 498 23.49 13.98 1.25
N SER A 499 23.86 15.21 0.91
CA SER A 499 22.93 16.33 0.75
C SER A 499 23.20 17.07 -0.55
N THR A 500 22.20 17.82 -1.03
CA THR A 500 22.37 18.82 -2.08
C THR A 500 21.74 20.13 -1.61
N THR A 501 22.49 21.23 -1.70
CA THR A 501 21.97 22.58 -1.45
C THR A 501 21.85 23.31 -2.78
N ASN A 502 20.64 23.74 -3.14
CA ASN A 502 20.39 24.46 -4.39
C ASN A 502 20.62 25.97 -4.19
N THR A 503 21.31 26.62 -5.14
CA THR A 503 21.43 28.08 -5.20
C THR A 503 20.12 28.83 -5.46
N MET A 504 19.04 28.17 -5.90
CA MET A 504 17.74 28.81 -6.13
C MET A 504 17.06 29.27 -4.84
N ASP A 505 17.03 28.42 -3.81
CA ASP A 505 16.32 28.68 -2.54
C ASP A 505 17.23 28.60 -1.30
N GLY A 506 18.47 28.11 -1.44
CA GLY A 506 19.42 27.96 -0.35
C GLY A 506 19.07 26.85 0.64
N VAL A 507 18.06 26.02 0.35
CA VAL A 507 17.61 24.95 1.24
C VAL A 507 18.40 23.67 0.96
N GLU A 508 19.16 23.24 1.97
CA GLU A 508 19.82 21.94 1.98
C GLU A 508 18.78 20.81 2.03
N ARG A 509 18.91 19.83 1.14
CA ARG A 509 18.03 18.67 1.04
C ARG A 509 18.84 17.39 1.13
N PHE A 510 18.49 16.54 2.08
CA PHE A 510 19.19 15.29 2.32
C PHE A 510 18.73 14.23 1.33
N ILE A 511 19.70 13.54 0.73
CA ILE A 511 19.48 12.41 -0.17
C ILE A 511 19.87 11.13 0.57
N LYS A 512 18.99 10.12 0.53
CA LYS A 512 19.28 8.79 1.05
C LYS A 512 19.29 7.75 -0.07
N GLY A 513 20.27 6.86 -0.05
CA GLY A 513 20.29 5.63 -0.82
C GLY A 513 19.89 4.41 0.01
N THR A 514 19.13 3.48 -0.58
CA THR A 514 18.94 2.12 -0.06
C THR A 514 19.14 1.13 -1.20
N CYS A 515 20.05 0.16 -1.03
CA CYS A 515 20.57 -0.61 -2.16
C CYS A 515 20.42 -2.12 -1.99
N ASN A 516 20.20 -2.84 -3.10
CA ASN A 516 20.10 -4.30 -3.16
C ASN A 516 20.51 -4.87 -4.53
N SER A 517 20.74 -6.18 -4.61
CA SER A 517 20.67 -6.92 -5.88
C SER A 517 19.19 -7.18 -6.20
N PRO A 518 18.67 -6.85 -7.40
CA PRO A 518 17.34 -7.28 -7.85
C PRO A 518 17.40 -8.48 -8.82
N ALA A 519 18.58 -8.76 -9.36
CA ALA A 519 18.91 -9.82 -10.32
C ALA A 519 20.43 -10.06 -10.26
N ASN A 520 20.91 -11.12 -10.90
CA ASN A 520 22.35 -11.37 -11.05
C ASN A 520 23.02 -10.21 -11.80
N ASP A 521 24.30 -9.99 -11.49
CA ASP A 521 25.19 -9.01 -12.13
C ASP A 521 24.61 -7.57 -12.18
N THR A 522 23.64 -7.31 -11.28
CA THR A 522 22.84 -6.09 -11.23
C THR A 522 22.77 -5.58 -9.80
N VAL A 523 23.04 -4.30 -9.60
CA VAL A 523 22.74 -3.58 -8.36
C VAL A 523 21.66 -2.53 -8.59
N ARG A 524 20.83 -2.29 -7.58
CA ARG A 524 19.78 -1.28 -7.55
C ARG A 524 20.06 -0.27 -6.47
N LEU A 525 20.09 1.00 -6.84
CA LEU A 525 20.12 2.14 -5.94
C LEU A 525 18.72 2.76 -5.95
N LYS A 526 17.98 2.63 -4.85
CA LYS A 526 16.76 3.40 -4.61
C LYS A 526 17.15 4.69 -3.90
N VAL A 527 16.89 5.83 -4.54
CA VAL A 527 17.29 7.18 -4.12
C VAL A 527 16.07 7.92 -3.60
N TYR A 528 16.17 8.50 -2.41
CA TYR A 528 15.08 9.16 -1.68
C TYR A 528 15.45 10.63 -1.48
N LEU A 529 14.52 11.55 -1.75
CA LEU A 529 14.61 12.93 -1.28
C LEU A 529 14.00 13.01 0.12
N THR A 530 14.77 13.45 1.12
CA THR A 530 14.46 13.27 2.55
C THR A 530 14.33 14.60 3.32
N HIS A 531 15.02 14.80 4.45
CA HIS A 531 14.98 16.04 5.23
C HIS A 531 15.27 17.27 4.35
N GLY A 532 14.63 18.40 4.67
CA GLY A 532 14.69 19.64 3.89
C GLY A 532 13.75 19.73 2.68
N LEU A 533 13.04 18.66 2.30
CA LEU A 533 12.11 18.74 1.16
C LEU A 533 10.94 19.72 1.41
N THR A 534 10.59 20.49 0.38
CA THR A 534 9.58 21.55 0.46
C THR A 534 8.21 21.17 -0.11
N SER A 535 8.12 20.08 -0.88
CA SER A 535 6.85 19.57 -1.42
C SER A 535 5.91 19.11 -0.31
N THR A 536 4.63 19.47 -0.43
CA THR A 536 3.54 18.99 0.43
C THR A 536 2.35 18.49 -0.40
N GLY A 537 1.63 17.51 0.14
CA GLY A 537 0.38 16.98 -0.37
C GLY A 537 -0.76 17.20 0.63
N THR A 538 -1.90 16.56 0.34
CA THR A 538 -3.12 16.63 1.13
C THR A 538 -3.79 15.25 1.14
N LEU A 539 -4.08 14.74 2.33
CA LEU A 539 -4.85 13.51 2.57
C LEU A 539 -6.30 13.87 2.93
N GLY A 540 -7.27 13.38 2.16
CA GLY A 540 -8.69 13.55 2.42
C GLY A 540 -9.39 12.24 2.76
N ILE A 541 -10.71 12.32 2.91
CA ILE A 541 -11.61 11.18 3.12
C ILE A 541 -12.66 11.11 1.99
N THR A 542 -13.11 9.92 1.63
CA THR A 542 -14.24 9.69 0.73
C THR A 542 -15.56 9.67 1.50
N SER A 543 -16.69 9.73 0.79
CA SER A 543 -18.04 9.53 1.38
C SER A 543 -18.20 8.19 2.10
N ALA A 544 -17.46 7.16 1.69
CA ALA A 544 -17.42 5.84 2.34
C ALA A 544 -16.52 5.79 3.59
N GLY A 545 -15.85 6.89 3.97
CA GLY A 545 -14.95 6.95 5.14
C GLY A 545 -13.52 6.46 4.88
N ALA A 546 -13.18 6.05 3.65
CA ALA A 546 -11.82 5.67 3.26
C ALA A 546 -10.94 6.91 3.02
N THR A 547 -9.64 6.84 3.31
CA THR A 547 -8.72 7.95 3.00
C THR A 547 -8.25 7.93 1.55
N LYS A 548 -8.09 9.11 0.92
CA LYS A 548 -7.60 9.27 -0.46
C LYS A 548 -6.59 10.42 -0.53
N LEU A 549 -5.52 10.28 -1.34
CA LEU A 549 -4.61 11.39 -1.61
C LEU A 549 -5.31 12.38 -2.53
N ILE A 550 -5.73 13.53 -2.01
CA ILE A 550 -6.25 14.66 -2.82
C ILE A 550 -5.09 15.27 -3.62
N LYS A 551 -3.92 15.41 -2.98
CA LYS A 551 -2.70 15.92 -3.61
C LYS A 551 -1.51 15.02 -3.24
N LYS A 552 -0.82 14.47 -4.23
CA LYS A 552 0.43 13.70 -4.03
C LYS A 552 1.52 14.62 -3.46
N PRO A 553 2.32 14.21 -2.46
CA PRO A 553 3.29 15.08 -1.79
C PRO A 553 4.66 15.22 -2.49
N TYR A 554 4.79 14.80 -3.75
CA TYR A 554 6.07 14.56 -4.41
C TYR A 554 6.37 15.60 -5.49
N LEU A 555 7.59 16.18 -5.49
CA LEU A 555 8.11 17.06 -6.54
C LEU A 555 7.20 18.24 -6.94
N ASN A 556 6.44 18.76 -5.98
CA ASN A 556 5.54 19.91 -6.16
C ASN A 556 6.27 21.27 -6.18
N THR A 557 7.56 21.29 -5.82
CA THR A 557 8.40 22.50 -5.78
C THR A 557 9.67 22.30 -6.61
N ASP A 558 10.13 23.34 -7.32
CA ASP A 558 11.26 23.22 -8.24
C ASP A 558 12.61 22.98 -7.54
N GLY A 559 12.78 23.50 -6.31
CA GLY A 559 13.94 23.18 -5.47
C GLY A 559 14.09 21.69 -5.16
N ASP A 560 12.97 20.97 -4.92
CA ASP A 560 12.98 19.51 -4.73
C ASP A 560 13.33 18.75 -6.02
N LYS A 561 12.82 19.21 -7.17
CA LYS A 561 13.14 18.63 -8.49
C LYS A 561 14.62 18.78 -8.78
N GLU A 562 15.15 20.00 -8.66
CA GLU A 562 16.55 20.29 -8.95
C GLU A 562 17.52 19.64 -7.96
N ALA A 563 17.20 19.58 -6.67
CA ALA A 563 18.01 18.85 -5.68
C ALA A 563 18.11 17.35 -6.01
N THR A 564 17.02 16.76 -6.51
CA THR A 564 16.97 15.37 -6.99
C THR A 564 17.77 15.20 -8.29
N LEU A 565 17.55 16.07 -9.28
CA LEU A 565 18.25 16.05 -10.57
C LEU A 565 19.76 16.28 -10.41
N ALA A 566 20.17 17.17 -9.50
CA ALA A 566 21.58 17.45 -9.22
C ALA A 566 22.31 16.21 -8.69
N PHE A 567 21.72 15.49 -7.73
CA PHE A 567 22.30 14.25 -7.23
C PHE A 567 22.33 13.15 -8.31
N LEU A 568 21.28 13.00 -9.11
CA LEU A 568 21.27 11.97 -10.17
C LEU A 568 22.23 12.30 -11.31
N ASN A 569 22.43 13.58 -11.65
CA ASN A 569 23.46 14.06 -12.56
C ASN A 569 24.89 13.95 -11.98
N GLN A 570 25.06 13.74 -10.67
CA GLN A 570 26.31 13.36 -10.04
C GLN A 570 26.50 11.82 -10.03
N LEU A 571 25.42 11.07 -9.81
CA LEU A 571 25.41 9.60 -9.74
C LEU A 571 25.68 8.91 -11.09
N ILE A 572 25.20 9.48 -12.20
CA ILE A 572 25.41 8.92 -13.55
C ILE A 572 26.90 8.97 -13.97
N PRO A 573 27.63 10.09 -13.79
CA PRO A 573 29.10 10.14 -13.93
C PRO A 573 29.85 9.07 -13.15
N TYR A 574 29.47 8.80 -11.88
CA TYR A 574 30.11 7.77 -11.07
C TYR A 574 30.02 6.35 -11.70
N ALA A 575 28.95 6.07 -12.46
CA ALA A 575 28.75 4.81 -13.18
C ALA A 575 29.17 4.86 -14.66
N THR A 576 29.83 5.92 -15.10
CA THR A 576 30.34 6.09 -16.47
C THR A 576 31.81 6.56 -16.53
N ALA A 577 32.41 6.85 -15.37
CA ALA A 577 33.83 7.16 -15.22
C ALA A 577 34.74 6.00 -15.68
N SER A 578 35.90 6.36 -16.24
CA SER A 578 36.90 5.38 -16.67
C SER A 578 37.43 4.60 -15.45
N GLY A 579 37.26 3.28 -15.46
CA GLY A 579 37.63 2.40 -14.34
C GLY A 579 36.50 2.14 -13.34
N SER A 580 35.27 2.63 -13.56
CA SER A 580 34.11 2.26 -12.75
C SER A 580 33.80 0.76 -12.83
N THR A 581 33.55 0.13 -11.68
CA THR A 581 33.07 -1.26 -11.54
C THR A 581 31.57 -1.40 -11.75
N LEU A 582 30.85 -0.29 -11.87
CA LEU A 582 29.42 -0.23 -12.22
C LEU A 582 29.22 0.49 -13.56
N SER A 583 28.17 0.09 -14.27
CA SER A 583 27.75 0.74 -15.52
C SER A 583 26.23 0.98 -15.54
N ILE A 584 25.81 2.06 -16.20
CA ILE A 584 24.40 2.41 -16.43
C ILE A 584 24.13 2.52 -17.93
N ALA A 585 22.88 2.33 -18.37
CA ALA A 585 22.54 2.38 -19.80
C ALA A 585 22.86 3.76 -20.40
N SER A 586 23.49 3.80 -21.58
CA SER A 586 24.10 5.01 -22.13
C SER A 586 23.13 6.12 -22.54
N ASN A 587 21.83 5.82 -22.59
CA ASN A 587 20.74 6.77 -22.80
C ASN A 587 20.07 7.26 -21.50
N THR A 588 20.58 6.87 -20.32
CA THR A 588 20.02 7.28 -19.02
C THR A 588 20.41 8.72 -18.70
N THR A 589 19.43 9.56 -18.41
CA THR A 589 19.62 10.93 -17.89
C THR A 589 18.95 11.07 -16.53
N ALA A 590 19.29 12.10 -15.74
CA ALA A 590 18.62 12.35 -14.47
C ALA A 590 17.11 12.55 -14.64
N GLU A 591 16.69 13.22 -15.70
CA GLU A 591 15.28 13.46 -16.04
C GLU A 591 14.55 12.14 -16.31
N SER A 592 15.18 11.20 -17.01
CA SER A 592 14.62 9.85 -17.24
C SER A 592 14.46 9.03 -15.95
N LEU A 593 15.32 9.26 -14.95
CA LEU A 593 15.24 8.62 -13.63
C LEU A 593 14.26 9.32 -12.67
N VAL A 594 13.92 10.58 -12.94
CA VAL A 594 12.95 11.38 -12.14
C VAL A 594 11.52 11.25 -12.68
N ALA A 595 11.36 10.96 -13.98
CA ALA A 595 10.06 10.76 -14.62
C ALA A 595 9.22 9.64 -13.98
N GLU A 596 9.87 8.57 -13.50
CA GLU A 596 9.24 7.51 -12.73
C GLU A 596 9.68 7.55 -11.26
N TYR A 597 8.72 7.66 -10.35
CA TYR A 597 8.94 7.57 -8.91
C TYR A 597 7.90 6.68 -8.24
N VAL A 598 8.28 6.05 -7.12
CA VAL A 598 7.37 5.30 -6.26
C VAL A 598 7.27 5.92 -4.86
N THR A 599 6.16 5.67 -4.18
CA THR A 599 5.97 6.04 -2.77
C THR A 599 6.92 5.25 -1.87
N GLY A 600 7.59 5.91 -0.94
CA GLY A 600 8.28 5.24 0.17
C GLY A 600 7.34 4.78 1.30
N SER A 601 6.06 5.12 1.24
CA SER A 601 5.03 4.86 2.27
C SER A 601 5.42 5.37 3.67
N HIS A 602 6.29 6.37 3.71
CA HIS A 602 6.80 7.05 4.91
C HIS A 602 6.01 8.34 5.16
N PHE A 603 4.68 8.25 5.32
CA PHE A 603 3.83 9.43 5.44
C PHE A 603 3.92 10.10 6.82
N VAL A 604 3.90 11.43 6.84
CA VAL A 604 4.00 12.30 8.03
C VAL A 604 3.12 13.56 7.89
N ARG A 605 3.07 14.40 8.95
CA ARG A 605 2.52 15.78 9.01
C ARG A 605 1.01 15.98 8.95
N THR A 606 0.20 14.95 8.73
CA THR A 606 -1.27 15.07 8.61
C THR A 606 -2.00 15.54 9.88
N ALA A 607 -1.32 15.58 11.03
CA ALA A 607 -1.77 16.21 12.25
C ALA A 607 -0.60 16.99 12.90
N LYS A 608 0.17 17.71 12.07
CA LYS A 608 1.43 18.36 12.46
C LYS A 608 1.28 19.15 13.77
N MET A 609 2.17 18.85 14.72
CA MET A 609 2.20 19.46 16.04
C MET A 609 2.34 20.99 15.96
N GLY A 610 1.37 21.68 16.57
CA GLY A 610 1.36 23.14 16.69
C GLY A 610 2.07 23.64 17.95
N THR A 611 1.88 24.93 18.24
CA THR A 611 2.38 25.59 19.46
C THR A 611 1.29 25.81 20.52
N SER A 612 0.15 25.14 20.38
CA SER A 612 -1.05 25.28 21.21
C SER A 612 -1.77 23.95 21.35
N ASN A 613 -2.14 23.57 22.57
CA ASN A 613 -2.97 22.40 22.85
C ASN A 613 -4.44 22.67 22.45
N ASP A 614 -5.10 21.72 21.78
CA ASP A 614 -6.52 21.74 21.42
C ASP A 614 -7.43 20.91 22.37
N GLY A 615 -6.83 20.10 23.25
CA GLY A 615 -7.47 19.18 24.19
C GLY A 615 -7.31 17.70 23.84
N THR A 616 -6.64 17.35 22.74
CA THR A 616 -6.54 15.96 22.25
C THR A 616 -5.10 15.51 21.94
N GLY A 617 -4.67 14.41 22.60
CA GLY A 617 -3.34 13.85 22.38
C GLY A 617 -3.28 12.97 21.14
N VAL A 618 -2.58 13.41 20.07
CA VAL A 618 -2.19 12.55 18.94
C VAL A 618 -0.72 12.17 19.10
N VAL A 619 -0.36 10.90 18.88
CA VAL A 619 1.03 10.44 18.86
C VAL A 619 1.27 9.39 17.78
N ASP A 620 1.60 9.85 16.58
CA ASP A 620 2.19 9.04 15.51
C ASP A 620 2.97 9.88 14.49
N ALA A 621 3.33 9.30 13.35
CA ALA A 621 4.00 9.98 12.24
C ALA A 621 3.26 11.26 11.75
N SER A 622 1.94 11.30 11.91
CA SER A 622 1.07 12.45 11.64
C SER A 622 1.51 13.74 12.34
N ILE A 623 2.11 13.67 13.54
CA ILE A 623 2.45 14.86 14.35
C ILE A 623 3.76 15.54 13.96
N HIS A 624 4.59 14.89 13.14
CA HIS A 624 5.94 15.34 12.84
C HIS A 624 5.96 16.73 12.18
N SER A 625 7.05 17.47 12.38
CA SER A 625 7.28 18.77 11.71
C SER A 625 7.53 18.63 10.20
N GLU A 626 8.23 17.57 9.81
CA GLU A 626 8.90 17.34 8.52
C GLU A 626 9.19 15.84 8.30
N LEU A 627 9.78 15.48 7.15
CA LEU A 627 10.37 14.16 6.94
C LEU A 627 11.80 14.09 7.50
N PRO A 628 12.18 12.94 8.08
CA PRO A 628 13.56 12.70 8.51
C PRO A 628 14.47 12.29 7.35
N THR A 629 15.79 12.38 7.58
CA THR A 629 16.89 11.77 6.82
C THR A 629 16.78 10.24 6.71
N GLY A 630 16.15 9.61 7.70
CA GLY A 630 16.03 8.16 7.85
C GLY A 630 14.74 7.55 7.29
N ASN A 631 14.49 6.29 7.62
CA ASN A 631 13.13 5.74 7.57
C ASN A 631 12.35 6.28 8.78
N THR A 632 11.06 6.60 8.61
CA THR A 632 10.27 7.28 9.65
C THR A 632 10.12 6.50 10.96
N GLN A 633 10.21 5.16 10.95
CA GLN A 633 10.00 4.33 12.14
C GLN A 633 10.76 4.81 13.38
N ALA A 634 12.07 5.09 13.26
CA ALA A 634 12.90 5.36 14.44
C ALA A 634 12.60 6.71 15.09
N ILE A 635 12.40 7.77 14.30
CA ILE A 635 12.00 9.08 14.84
C ILE A 635 10.58 9.05 15.40
N VAL A 636 9.65 8.29 14.78
CA VAL A 636 8.31 8.06 15.33
C VAL A 636 8.39 7.38 16.71
N MET A 637 9.29 6.41 16.89
CA MET A 637 9.52 5.74 18.17
C MET A 637 10.13 6.69 19.23
N VAL A 638 11.08 7.56 18.84
CA VAL A 638 11.65 8.59 19.75
C VAL A 638 10.57 9.60 20.17
N ALA A 639 9.80 10.11 19.22
CA ALA A 639 8.70 11.03 19.48
C ALA A 639 7.65 10.40 20.42
N ALA A 640 7.32 9.12 20.22
CA ALA A 640 6.40 8.39 21.09
C ALA A 640 6.93 8.20 22.52
N ALA A 641 8.21 7.83 22.68
CA ALA A 641 8.86 7.74 24.00
C ALA A 641 8.88 9.10 24.72
N HIS A 642 9.00 10.20 23.97
CA HIS A 642 8.98 11.55 24.51
C HIS A 642 7.56 12.05 24.85
N ALA A 643 6.57 11.74 24.01
CA ALA A 643 5.16 12.02 24.24
C ALA A 643 4.64 11.35 25.52
N ALA A 644 4.99 10.08 25.74
CA ALA A 644 4.59 9.36 26.95
C ALA A 644 5.11 10.03 28.23
N LYS A 645 6.37 10.48 28.21
CA LYS A 645 6.98 11.23 29.32
C LYS A 645 6.27 12.57 29.59
N LYS A 646 5.72 13.21 28.56
CA LYS A 646 4.92 14.45 28.66
C LYS A 646 3.53 14.18 29.25
N PHE A 647 2.83 13.15 28.78
CA PHE A 647 1.52 12.75 29.32
C PHE A 647 1.57 12.34 30.80
N LEU A 648 2.66 11.70 31.23
CA LEU A 648 2.89 11.35 32.64
C LEU A 648 3.21 12.55 33.56
N LEU A 649 3.48 13.74 33.00
CA LEU A 649 3.69 14.97 33.77
C LEU A 649 2.37 15.75 33.90
N ASP A 650 1.75 16.10 32.77
CA ASP A 650 0.35 16.53 32.67
C ASP A 650 -0.09 16.48 31.21
N TRP A 651 -1.03 15.59 30.87
CA TRP A 651 -1.56 15.50 29.50
C TRP A 651 -2.32 16.75 29.06
N ARG A 652 -2.78 17.59 29.98
CA ARG A 652 -3.55 18.82 29.67
C ARG A 652 -2.67 19.97 29.18
N LEU A 653 -1.35 19.78 29.14
CA LEU A 653 -0.38 20.75 28.61
C LEU A 653 0.08 20.44 27.18
N PHE A 654 -0.38 19.33 26.58
CA PHE A 654 0.04 18.83 25.27
C PHE A 654 -1.13 18.50 24.35
#